data_AF-A0A178CH12-F1
#
_entry.id   AF-A0A178CH12-F1
#
_cell.length_a   1.000
_cell.length_b   1.000
_cell.length_c   1.000
_cell.angle_alpha   90.00
_cell.angle_beta   90.00
_cell.angle_gamma   90.00
#
_symmetry.space_group_name_H-M   'P 1'
#
loop_
_entity.id
_entity.type
_entity.pdbx_description
1 polymer ?
#
loop_
_entity_poly.entity_id
_entity_poly.type
_entity_poly.pdbx_seq_one_letter_code
_entity_poly.pdbx_strand_id
1 'polypeptide(L)'
;MLLLLQLAWALVVPPLLQQAGANPLPHIRQQYAPDSLGAVASESSVCSQIGIDLLRNGGNAADALVGTVFCTGVIGMYHSGIGGGGFMIVRSSNGSYEVIDFRETAPAAAFQDMYNNNTNASIFGGLASGVPGEVRGLAHLHQNYGKLPWTQVMQGAIKTARYGWTVSEDLVRYMESGMASAAVPNFLVDDPNWAIDFAPNGTLLGAGDTITRKRYADTLETIAQQGPDAFYRGPIAEATIAAVQAANGTMTLEDLHNYTVAVRQTANITYRGYRLFSCSAPSSGEVALSVLKTLELYPDFFHAGTVNLSTHRLDEAIRFGYGERTSLGDPSFVHNLSAYQDEMLSDATARDIRSKISDLRTLNVSAYDPAGIESLETPGTSHIVTADASGMAISLTTTINLLFGSQVLVPETGVIMNNEMNDFSIPGSSNAFGYVPSPSNYVRPGKRPLSSISPTIVEYGNGTLYYVTGAAGGSRIITATIQSLVHVLDQNMTAPQALAQPRLHDQLIPNQVTFEYAYDNETVAFMKSRGHNISFIAPGQSSAQSIRRLPNGTFEAAGDRMAAKSPDLVASHDKHLEAGEEANTSSHSSTLSEKDLEEPNPRPLDPDVEHGIPVIDTTQDADEKALPAVTVDHDPNIVDWDGPNDPEKAINWTNRKKWSNVAIISSVTFLTPLASSMVAPATPLIMKEFHSSNNTIGSFIVSIYILGYALGPLFIAPCSEIWGRLLVYHVSNFTFVIWTMACALAPGMGSLLVFRLLAGIAGSCPITIGGGSIADLIAQEKRGVAMALFTLGPLMGPVIGPVAGGYLGQGAGWRWIFWLITIAGGVMLCVSVIFLRETFEPTLLEQRAKRLRKETGNLNLRSKLDQGLAMRVFFVRALVRPTKMLLFSPIVLLLSVYMAVVYGYLYLLFTTLTIVFEGQYHFNQGTVGLSFLGIGIGSMIGLVIFGTLSDKVVKKLSAKGEMKPEYRLPPLIPGSLLIPIGLFWYGWSADKAVHWIMPIIGTSFVGFGLLATFMPMQTYLVDAYHIHAASAIAANTVLRSLMGAFLPLAGPEMYAALGLGWGNSLLAFIALALAPMSWFFFRYGETIRKKYPVKL
;
A
#
# COMPACT_ATOMS: atom_id res chain seq x y z
N MET A 1 36.43 18.33 -18.09
CA MET A 1 35.98 17.58 -16.90
C MET A 1 34.48 17.30 -16.91
N LEU A 2 33.62 18.24 -17.31
CA LEU A 2 32.18 18.00 -17.54
C LEU A 2 31.87 17.05 -18.72
N LEU A 3 32.72 17.00 -19.76
CA LEU A 3 32.57 16.03 -20.86
C LEU A 3 32.93 14.57 -20.49
N LEU A 4 33.81 14.36 -19.49
CA LEU A 4 34.19 13.01 -19.03
C LEU A 4 33.12 12.41 -18.08
N LEU A 5 32.38 13.27 -17.38
CA LEU A 5 31.21 12.87 -16.59
C LEU A 5 29.99 12.53 -17.47
N GLN A 6 29.87 13.14 -18.65
CA GLN A 6 28.84 12.77 -19.63
C GLN A 6 29.13 11.42 -20.33
N LEU A 7 30.41 11.09 -20.55
CA LEU A 7 30.82 9.80 -21.15
C LEU A 7 30.69 8.60 -20.20
N ALA A 8 30.83 8.80 -18.88
CA ALA A 8 30.63 7.73 -17.89
C ALA A 8 29.16 7.37 -17.66
N TRP A 9 28.23 8.31 -17.92
CA TRP A 9 26.79 8.06 -17.84
C TRP A 9 26.23 7.33 -19.07
N ALA A 10 26.93 7.36 -20.21
CA ALA A 10 26.46 6.81 -21.49
C ALA A 10 26.75 5.32 -21.71
N LEU A 11 27.46 4.63 -20.79
CA LEU A 11 27.89 3.23 -20.98
C LEU A 11 27.14 2.18 -20.13
N VAL A 12 26.16 2.57 -19.30
CA VAL A 12 25.50 1.64 -18.35
C VAL A 12 23.97 1.50 -18.56
N VAL A 13 23.36 2.14 -19.56
CA VAL A 13 21.92 1.96 -19.85
C VAL A 13 21.71 1.85 -21.37
N PRO A 14 21.06 0.78 -21.89
CA PRO A 14 20.69 0.72 -23.30
C PRO A 14 19.58 1.73 -23.62
N PRO A 15 19.52 2.25 -24.86
CA PRO A 15 18.81 3.47 -25.16
C PRO A 15 17.35 3.19 -25.51
N LEU A 16 16.42 3.86 -24.84
CA LEU A 16 15.11 4.25 -25.38
C LEU A 16 14.46 5.22 -24.38
N LEU A 17 14.68 6.52 -24.60
CA LEU A 17 13.81 7.67 -24.25
C LEU A 17 14.62 8.97 -24.22
N GLN A 18 15.02 9.49 -25.39
CA GLN A 18 15.20 10.93 -25.58
C GLN A 18 15.24 11.33 -27.07
N GLN A 19 14.08 11.26 -27.73
CA GLN A 19 13.72 12.18 -28.81
C GLN A 19 12.21 12.46 -28.73
N ALA A 20 11.82 13.55 -28.08
CA ALA A 20 10.51 14.17 -28.27
C ALA A 20 10.51 15.60 -27.71
N GLY A 21 11.16 16.51 -28.43
CA GLY A 21 11.02 17.94 -28.26
C GLY A 21 10.95 18.59 -29.64
N ALA A 22 9.75 19.04 -30.01
CA ALA A 22 9.42 19.83 -31.20
C ALA A 22 9.61 19.15 -32.58
N ASN A 23 8.59 18.39 -32.98
CA ASN A 23 8.13 18.30 -34.38
C ASN A 23 6.60 18.08 -34.36
N PRO A 24 5.84 18.64 -35.31
CA PRO A 24 4.38 18.55 -35.32
C PRO A 24 3.96 17.08 -35.33
N LEU A 25 3.03 16.74 -34.44
CA LEU A 25 2.50 15.39 -34.25
C LEU A 25 2.24 14.72 -35.61
N PRO A 26 2.77 13.51 -35.88
CA PRO A 26 2.30 12.76 -37.02
C PRO A 26 0.82 12.49 -36.80
N HIS A 27 -0.02 12.91 -37.75
CA HIS A 27 -1.40 12.47 -37.83
C HIS A 27 -1.42 10.94 -37.72
N ILE A 28 -1.79 10.42 -36.56
CA ILE A 28 -2.18 9.03 -36.43
C ILE A 28 -3.49 8.92 -37.21
N ARG A 29 -3.39 8.57 -38.49
CA ARG A 29 -4.50 7.93 -39.19
C ARG A 29 -4.69 6.59 -38.51
N GLN A 30 -5.54 6.55 -37.48
CA GLN A 30 -6.24 5.32 -37.14
C GLN A 30 -6.95 4.89 -38.42
N GLN A 31 -6.50 3.77 -39.01
CA GLN A 31 -7.25 3.09 -40.04
C GLN A 31 -8.53 2.58 -39.37
N TYR A 32 -9.58 3.40 -39.42
CA TYR A 32 -10.94 2.96 -39.14
C TYR A 32 -11.28 1.87 -40.17
N ALA A 33 -11.46 0.64 -39.70
CA ALA A 33 -12.11 -0.37 -40.50
C ALA A 33 -13.54 0.14 -40.82
N PRO A 34 -13.94 0.15 -42.10
CA PRO A 34 -15.19 0.76 -42.53
C PRO A 34 -16.36 -0.20 -42.30
N ASP A 35 -16.77 -0.41 -41.05
CA ASP A 35 -18.02 -1.11 -40.67
C ASP A 35 -18.42 -0.70 -39.23
N SER A 36 -19.02 0.50 -39.05
CA SER A 36 -19.33 1.03 -37.71
C SER A 36 -20.60 0.43 -37.10
N LEU A 37 -20.62 -0.88 -36.86
CA LEU A 37 -21.76 -1.60 -36.26
C LEU A 37 -22.11 -1.10 -34.85
N GLY A 38 -21.10 -0.71 -34.06
CA GLY A 38 -21.26 -0.20 -32.70
C GLY A 38 -19.95 -0.20 -31.92
N ALA A 39 -20.03 0.05 -30.62
CA ALA A 39 -18.92 0.07 -29.68
C ALA A 39 -19.34 -0.50 -28.31
N VAL A 40 -18.37 -1.10 -27.62
CA VAL A 40 -18.51 -1.67 -26.28
C VAL A 40 -17.28 -1.25 -25.47
N ALA A 41 -17.49 -0.77 -24.23
CA ALA A 41 -16.40 -0.57 -23.28
C ALA A 41 -16.78 -1.14 -21.91
N SER A 42 -15.87 -1.94 -21.36
CA SER A 42 -15.91 -2.47 -20.00
C SER A 42 -14.48 -2.58 -19.46
N GLU A 43 -14.35 -2.86 -18.17
CA GLU A 43 -13.06 -3.05 -17.51
C GLU A 43 -12.26 -4.28 -18.00
N SER A 44 -12.92 -5.22 -18.69
CA SER A 44 -12.29 -6.43 -19.22
C SER A 44 -12.24 -6.43 -20.74
N SER A 45 -11.05 -6.64 -21.30
CA SER A 45 -10.88 -6.80 -22.74
C SER A 45 -11.61 -8.04 -23.27
N VAL A 46 -11.63 -9.13 -22.50
CA VAL A 46 -12.34 -10.38 -22.85
C VAL A 46 -13.84 -10.13 -22.94
N CYS A 47 -14.42 -9.43 -21.95
CA CYS A 47 -15.85 -9.17 -21.93
C CYS A 47 -16.28 -8.12 -22.95
N SER A 48 -15.42 -7.13 -23.22
CA SER A 48 -15.65 -6.18 -24.31
C SER A 48 -15.62 -6.89 -25.68
N GLN A 49 -14.72 -7.84 -25.88
CA GLN A 49 -14.65 -8.62 -27.11
C GLN A 49 -15.90 -9.47 -27.33
N ILE A 50 -16.45 -10.10 -26.29
CA ILE A 50 -17.72 -10.84 -26.36
C ILE A 50 -18.86 -9.93 -26.84
N GLY A 51 -18.97 -8.71 -26.30
CA GLY A 51 -19.97 -7.74 -26.75
C GLY A 51 -19.78 -7.33 -28.22
N ILE A 52 -18.54 -7.10 -28.64
CA ILE A 52 -18.20 -6.79 -30.03
C ILE A 52 -18.58 -7.95 -30.97
N ASP A 53 -18.33 -9.19 -30.56
CA ASP A 53 -18.68 -10.36 -31.37
C ASP A 53 -20.19 -10.56 -31.47
N LEU A 54 -20.96 -10.21 -30.43
CA LEU A 54 -22.42 -10.19 -30.49
C LEU A 54 -22.93 -9.14 -31.49
N LEU A 55 -22.34 -7.95 -31.53
CA LEU A 55 -22.65 -6.94 -32.56
C LEU A 55 -22.33 -7.45 -33.97
N ARG A 56 -21.18 -8.11 -34.16
CA ARG A 56 -20.79 -8.71 -35.45
C ARG A 56 -21.73 -9.83 -35.90
N ASN A 57 -22.31 -10.55 -34.94
CA ASN A 57 -23.27 -11.63 -35.19
C ASN A 57 -24.71 -11.13 -35.42
N GLY A 58 -24.91 -9.82 -35.61
CA GLY A 58 -26.21 -9.22 -35.91
C GLY A 58 -27.02 -8.78 -34.68
N GLY A 59 -26.42 -8.84 -33.49
CA GLY A 59 -26.99 -8.28 -32.27
C GLY A 59 -26.92 -6.74 -32.25
N ASN A 60 -27.60 -6.14 -31.28
CA ASN A 60 -27.58 -4.70 -31.03
C ASN A 60 -26.87 -4.35 -29.71
N ALA A 61 -26.89 -3.08 -29.32
CA ALA A 61 -26.27 -2.62 -28.08
C ALA A 61 -26.81 -3.36 -26.84
N ALA A 62 -28.10 -3.73 -26.81
CA ALA A 62 -28.67 -4.51 -25.71
C ALA A 62 -28.11 -5.93 -25.64
N ASP A 63 -28.04 -6.65 -26.76
CA ASP A 63 -27.43 -7.98 -26.82
C ASP A 63 -25.96 -7.93 -26.36
N ALA A 64 -25.21 -6.94 -26.89
CA ALA A 64 -23.81 -6.73 -26.54
C ALA A 64 -23.62 -6.47 -25.04
N LEU A 65 -24.46 -5.60 -24.45
CA LEU A 65 -24.39 -5.27 -23.03
C LEU A 65 -24.66 -6.51 -22.18
N VAL A 66 -25.72 -7.27 -22.47
CA VAL A 66 -26.11 -8.45 -21.69
C VAL A 66 -24.98 -9.49 -21.70
N GLY A 67 -24.42 -9.80 -22.88
CA GLY A 67 -23.30 -10.75 -22.98
C GLY A 67 -22.04 -10.27 -22.26
N THR A 68 -21.73 -8.96 -22.36
CA THR A 68 -20.60 -8.36 -21.65
C THR A 68 -20.79 -8.39 -20.14
N VAL A 69 -21.99 -8.08 -19.61
CA VAL A 69 -22.25 -8.08 -18.16
C VAL A 69 -22.16 -9.49 -17.57
N PHE A 70 -22.75 -10.50 -18.23
CA PHE A 70 -22.59 -11.88 -17.76
C PHE A 70 -21.12 -12.32 -17.74
N CYS A 71 -20.32 -11.91 -18.73
CA CYS A 71 -18.87 -12.15 -18.70
C CYS A 71 -18.18 -11.39 -17.56
N THR A 72 -18.56 -10.14 -17.30
CA THR A 72 -18.02 -9.36 -16.19
C THR A 72 -18.33 -10.04 -14.85
N GLY A 73 -19.51 -10.64 -14.66
CA GLY A 73 -19.80 -11.45 -13.48
C GLY A 73 -18.98 -12.75 -13.35
N VAL A 74 -18.35 -13.20 -14.43
CA VAL A 74 -17.39 -14.33 -14.41
C VAL A 74 -16.00 -13.83 -14.00
N ILE A 75 -15.47 -12.80 -14.68
CA ILE A 75 -14.08 -12.33 -14.54
C ILE A 75 -13.91 -11.34 -13.38
N GLY A 76 -14.84 -10.40 -13.25
CA GLY A 76 -14.94 -9.38 -12.19
C GLY A 76 -15.80 -9.83 -11.02
N MET A 77 -15.86 -11.14 -10.74
CA MET A 77 -16.75 -11.73 -9.73
C MET A 77 -16.54 -11.21 -8.31
N TYR A 78 -15.38 -10.61 -8.06
CA TYR A 78 -15.04 -9.98 -6.79
C TYR A 78 -15.82 -8.69 -6.55
N HIS A 79 -16.48 -8.09 -7.55
CA HIS A 79 -17.29 -6.88 -7.31
C HIS A 79 -18.58 -6.78 -8.12
N SER A 80 -18.88 -7.74 -9.01
CA SER A 80 -20.11 -7.78 -9.82
C SER A 80 -20.51 -9.23 -10.14
N GLY A 81 -21.80 -9.48 -10.40
CA GLY A 81 -22.28 -10.77 -10.89
C GLY A 81 -23.73 -11.09 -10.49
N ILE A 82 -24.22 -12.27 -10.90
CA ILE A 82 -25.65 -12.62 -10.82
C ILE A 82 -26.23 -12.68 -9.40
N GLY A 83 -25.37 -12.73 -8.37
CA GLY A 83 -25.76 -12.63 -6.97
C GLY A 83 -25.92 -11.19 -6.47
N GLY A 84 -25.83 -10.19 -7.33
CA GLY A 84 -25.99 -8.76 -7.01
C GLY A 84 -27.06 -8.06 -7.84
N GLY A 85 -26.85 -6.77 -8.13
CA GLY A 85 -27.81 -5.89 -8.77
C GLY A 85 -27.18 -4.59 -9.28
N GLY A 86 -28.02 -3.59 -9.58
CA GLY A 86 -27.54 -2.32 -10.13
C GLY A 86 -28.60 -1.48 -10.85
N PHE A 87 -28.12 -0.57 -11.69
CA PHE A 87 -28.96 0.35 -12.47
C PHE A 87 -28.45 0.48 -13.89
N MET A 88 -29.38 0.67 -14.82
CA MET A 88 -29.04 1.06 -16.19
C MET A 88 -30.00 2.10 -16.73
N ILE A 89 -29.46 2.95 -17.60
CA ILE A 89 -30.24 3.84 -18.45
C ILE A 89 -30.11 3.38 -19.89
N VAL A 90 -31.25 3.16 -20.53
CA VAL A 90 -31.39 2.72 -21.91
C VAL A 90 -31.90 3.88 -22.74
N ARG A 91 -31.13 4.29 -23.75
CA ARG A 91 -31.60 5.10 -24.86
C ARG A 91 -31.94 4.15 -26.00
N SER A 92 -33.21 4.05 -26.37
CA SER A 92 -33.64 3.21 -27.48
C SER A 92 -33.21 3.80 -28.83
N SER A 93 -33.32 3.00 -29.90
CA SER A 93 -33.06 3.46 -31.27
C SER A 93 -33.99 4.59 -31.73
N ASN A 94 -35.16 4.74 -31.11
CA ASN A 94 -36.11 5.81 -31.43
C ASN A 94 -35.88 7.09 -30.58
N GLY A 95 -34.93 7.08 -29.65
CA GLY A 95 -34.63 8.19 -28.75
C GLY A 95 -35.46 8.25 -27.46
N SER A 96 -36.28 7.23 -27.17
CA SER A 96 -36.94 7.07 -25.87
C SER A 96 -35.95 6.60 -24.81
N TYR A 97 -36.23 6.96 -23.56
CA TYR A 97 -35.41 6.58 -22.40
C TYR A 97 -36.17 5.67 -21.45
N GLU A 98 -35.46 4.71 -20.88
CA GLU A 98 -35.96 3.85 -19.81
C GLU A 98 -34.86 3.70 -18.76
N VAL A 99 -35.21 3.87 -17.48
CA VAL A 99 -34.32 3.59 -16.36
C VAL A 99 -34.77 2.29 -15.72
N ILE A 100 -33.91 1.27 -15.79
CA ILE A 100 -34.18 -0.05 -15.22
C ILE A 100 -33.40 -0.14 -13.91
N ASP A 101 -34.15 -0.14 -12.81
CA ASP A 101 -33.66 -0.32 -11.44
C ASP A 101 -33.82 -1.81 -11.09
N PHE A 102 -32.70 -2.51 -11.15
CA PHE A 102 -32.55 -3.92 -10.77
C PHE A 102 -31.70 -4.04 -9.50
N ARG A 103 -31.77 -3.02 -8.63
CA ARG A 103 -31.13 -3.01 -7.32
C ARG A 103 -31.73 -4.09 -6.43
N GLU A 104 -30.90 -4.64 -5.56
CA GLU A 104 -31.30 -5.63 -4.58
C GLU A 104 -32.35 -5.06 -3.62
N THR A 105 -33.30 -5.90 -3.21
CA THR A 105 -34.29 -5.55 -2.19
C THR A 105 -33.95 -6.21 -0.87
N ALA A 106 -34.23 -5.54 0.24
CA ALA A 106 -34.19 -6.16 1.55
C ALA A 106 -35.19 -7.32 1.65
N PRO A 107 -34.81 -8.48 2.21
CA PRO A 107 -35.73 -9.59 2.43
C PRO A 107 -36.97 -9.19 3.25
N ALA A 108 -38.07 -9.91 3.13
CA ALA A 108 -39.33 -9.62 3.84
C ALA A 108 -39.17 -9.60 5.38
N ALA A 109 -38.23 -10.39 5.90
CA ALA A 109 -37.90 -10.45 7.33
C ALA A 109 -36.97 -9.32 7.80
N ALA A 110 -36.46 -8.46 6.91
CA ALA A 110 -35.59 -7.36 7.28
C ALA A 110 -36.36 -6.29 8.09
N PHE A 111 -35.71 -5.67 9.07
CA PHE A 111 -36.33 -4.62 9.88
C PHE A 111 -35.31 -3.54 10.22
N GLN A 112 -35.82 -2.36 10.55
CA GLN A 112 -35.04 -1.14 10.72
C GLN A 112 -33.78 -1.31 11.58
N ASP A 113 -33.94 -1.94 12.75
CA ASP A 113 -32.93 -1.98 13.81
C ASP A 113 -32.11 -3.27 13.80
N MET A 114 -32.18 -4.07 12.72
CA MET A 114 -31.62 -5.43 12.69
C MET A 114 -30.09 -5.50 12.85
N TYR A 115 -29.37 -4.39 12.61
CA TYR A 115 -27.91 -4.31 12.76
C TYR A 115 -27.44 -3.52 13.99
N ASN A 116 -28.34 -2.96 14.80
CA ASN A 116 -27.95 -2.08 15.92
C ASN A 116 -27.00 -2.76 16.93
N ASN A 117 -27.13 -4.07 17.11
CA ASN A 117 -26.28 -4.84 18.03
C ASN A 117 -25.02 -5.41 17.36
N ASN A 118 -24.97 -5.48 16.03
CA ASN A 118 -23.86 -6.05 15.26
C ASN A 118 -23.81 -5.46 13.85
N THR A 119 -23.07 -4.36 13.68
CA THR A 119 -22.91 -3.70 12.38
C THR A 119 -22.19 -4.59 11.37
N ASN A 120 -21.27 -5.46 11.79
CA ASN A 120 -20.57 -6.39 10.89
C ASN A 120 -21.51 -7.39 10.20
N ALA A 121 -22.69 -7.66 10.76
CA ALA A 121 -23.69 -8.52 10.11
C ALA A 121 -24.33 -7.89 8.86
N SER A 122 -24.14 -6.58 8.65
CA SER A 122 -24.50 -5.92 7.39
C SER A 122 -23.43 -6.12 6.31
N ILE A 123 -22.20 -6.51 6.69
CA ILE A 123 -21.06 -6.70 5.79
C ILE A 123 -20.83 -8.18 5.46
N PHE A 124 -20.88 -9.08 6.45
CA PHE A 124 -20.54 -10.49 6.28
C PHE A 124 -21.71 -11.42 6.64
N GLY A 125 -21.78 -12.55 5.95
CA GLY A 125 -22.78 -13.60 6.19
C GLY A 125 -24.12 -13.34 5.53
N GLY A 126 -25.07 -14.24 5.73
CA GLY A 126 -26.34 -14.24 5.02
C GLY A 126 -27.27 -13.07 5.35
N LEU A 127 -27.13 -12.42 6.52
CA LEU A 127 -27.89 -11.21 6.85
C LEU A 127 -27.48 -10.00 6.01
N ALA A 128 -26.27 -10.00 5.47
CA ALA A 128 -25.77 -8.92 4.63
C ALA A 128 -26.37 -8.96 3.21
N SER A 129 -26.88 -10.12 2.78
CA SER A 129 -27.34 -10.34 1.42
C SER A 129 -28.76 -9.83 1.16
N GLY A 130 -28.88 -8.89 0.22
CA GLY A 130 -30.14 -8.49 -0.39
C GLY A 130 -30.56 -9.45 -1.51
N VAL A 131 -31.83 -9.43 -1.88
CA VAL A 131 -32.39 -10.29 -2.93
C VAL A 131 -31.79 -9.92 -4.29
N PRO A 132 -31.05 -10.80 -4.99
CA PRO A 132 -30.33 -10.44 -6.21
C PRO A 132 -31.24 -10.06 -7.38
N GLY A 133 -30.89 -8.98 -8.08
CA GLY A 133 -31.68 -8.42 -9.18
C GLY A 133 -31.08 -8.54 -10.58
N GLU A 134 -29.80 -8.85 -10.70
CA GLU A 134 -29.05 -8.75 -11.96
C GLU A 134 -29.65 -9.58 -13.10
N VAL A 135 -30.00 -10.85 -12.86
CA VAL A 135 -30.56 -11.74 -13.89
C VAL A 135 -31.89 -11.19 -14.43
N ARG A 136 -32.76 -10.65 -13.55
CA ARG A 136 -34.02 -10.02 -13.97
C ARG A 136 -33.81 -8.71 -14.72
N GLY A 137 -32.85 -7.89 -14.29
CA GLY A 137 -32.47 -6.66 -14.99
C GLY A 137 -32.02 -6.93 -16.42
N LEU A 138 -31.11 -7.89 -16.59
CA LEU A 138 -30.59 -8.28 -17.91
C LEU A 138 -31.64 -8.97 -18.78
N ALA A 139 -32.51 -9.79 -18.17
CA ALA A 139 -33.63 -10.40 -18.88
C ALA A 139 -34.65 -9.36 -19.37
N HIS A 140 -35.00 -8.37 -18.53
CA HIS A 140 -35.88 -7.26 -18.93
C HIS A 140 -35.28 -6.46 -20.09
N LEU A 141 -33.99 -6.14 -20.03
CA LEU A 141 -33.30 -5.47 -21.13
C LEU A 141 -33.35 -6.31 -22.42
N HIS A 142 -33.00 -7.59 -22.33
CA HIS A 142 -32.97 -8.48 -23.50
C HIS A 142 -34.35 -8.71 -24.11
N GLN A 143 -35.38 -8.91 -23.30
CA GLN A 143 -36.75 -9.14 -23.78
C GLN A 143 -37.32 -7.92 -24.51
N ASN A 144 -37.02 -6.71 -24.01
CA ASN A 144 -37.57 -5.48 -24.59
C ASN A 144 -36.72 -4.93 -25.76
N TYR A 145 -35.41 -5.18 -25.75
CA TYR A 145 -34.49 -4.55 -26.70
C TYR A 145 -33.59 -5.51 -27.47
N GLY A 146 -33.36 -6.74 -27.00
CA GLY A 146 -32.44 -7.70 -27.63
C GLY A 146 -32.94 -8.23 -28.99
N LYS A 147 -32.00 -8.66 -29.83
CA LYS A 147 -32.28 -9.26 -31.15
C LYS A 147 -31.82 -10.70 -31.26
N LEU A 148 -30.79 -11.09 -30.52
CA LEU A 148 -30.24 -12.43 -30.58
C LEU A 148 -30.96 -13.35 -29.58
N PRO A 149 -31.00 -14.68 -29.80
CA PRO A 149 -31.49 -15.62 -28.81
C PRO A 149 -30.74 -15.50 -27.48
N TRP A 150 -31.46 -15.57 -26.36
CA TRP A 150 -30.90 -15.48 -25.00
C TRP A 150 -29.72 -16.44 -24.77
N THR A 151 -29.84 -17.68 -25.25
CA THR A 151 -28.78 -18.69 -25.22
C THR A 151 -27.51 -18.26 -25.94
N GLN A 152 -27.65 -17.63 -27.11
CA GLN A 152 -26.52 -17.14 -27.90
C GLN A 152 -25.80 -15.99 -27.20
N VAL A 153 -26.56 -15.08 -26.57
CA VAL A 153 -26.01 -13.94 -25.83
C VAL A 153 -25.17 -14.38 -24.64
N MET A 154 -25.64 -15.38 -23.88
CA MET A 154 -24.93 -15.90 -22.70
C MET A 154 -23.73 -16.80 -23.02
N GLN A 155 -23.63 -17.29 -24.26
CA GLN A 155 -22.66 -18.33 -24.64
C GLN A 155 -21.21 -17.92 -24.39
N GLY A 156 -20.86 -16.64 -24.59
CA GLY A 156 -19.52 -16.12 -24.32
C GLY A 156 -19.12 -16.29 -22.86
N ALA A 157 -19.97 -15.83 -21.94
CA ALA A 157 -19.75 -15.93 -20.50
C ALA A 157 -19.66 -17.40 -20.02
N ILE A 158 -20.53 -18.28 -20.52
CA ILE A 158 -20.52 -19.72 -20.20
C ILE A 158 -19.17 -20.35 -20.61
N LYS A 159 -18.68 -20.04 -21.82
CA LYS A 159 -17.39 -20.56 -22.30
C LYS A 159 -16.24 -20.04 -21.45
N THR A 160 -16.22 -18.75 -21.13
CA THR A 160 -15.20 -18.15 -20.27
C THR A 160 -15.18 -18.81 -18.88
N ALA A 161 -16.33 -19.07 -18.26
CA ALA A 161 -16.39 -19.73 -16.96
C ALA A 161 -15.96 -21.21 -17.02
N ARG A 162 -16.36 -21.93 -18.09
CA ARG A 162 -16.12 -23.37 -18.23
C ARG A 162 -14.68 -23.70 -18.62
N TYR A 163 -14.12 -22.98 -19.59
CA TYR A 163 -12.79 -23.22 -20.14
C TYR A 163 -11.71 -22.35 -19.51
N GLY A 164 -12.12 -21.31 -18.79
CA GLY A 164 -11.26 -20.45 -18.01
C GLY A 164 -10.68 -19.26 -18.76
N TRP A 165 -10.01 -18.40 -18.00
CA TRP A 165 -9.27 -17.25 -18.49
C TRP A 165 -7.99 -17.07 -17.69
N THR A 166 -7.06 -16.27 -18.21
CA THR A 166 -5.80 -15.97 -17.53
C THR A 166 -6.05 -15.03 -16.36
N VAL A 167 -5.60 -15.42 -15.17
CA VAL A 167 -5.62 -14.59 -13.96
C VAL A 167 -4.78 -13.34 -14.19
N SER A 168 -5.43 -12.18 -14.10
CA SER A 168 -4.79 -10.87 -14.24
C SER A 168 -4.18 -10.40 -12.92
N GLU A 169 -3.24 -9.46 -13.00
CA GLU A 169 -2.71 -8.75 -11.84
C GLU A 169 -3.82 -8.06 -11.02
N ASP A 170 -4.89 -7.61 -11.69
CA ASP A 170 -6.06 -7.06 -11.02
C ASP A 170 -6.79 -8.11 -10.19
N LEU A 171 -7.03 -9.29 -10.76
CA LEU A 171 -7.65 -10.38 -10.00
C LEU A 171 -6.80 -10.77 -8.80
N VAL A 172 -5.47 -10.85 -8.93
CA VAL A 172 -4.56 -11.10 -7.80
C VAL A 172 -4.70 -9.99 -6.73
N ARG A 173 -4.66 -8.73 -7.15
CA ARG A 173 -4.83 -7.58 -6.25
C ARG A 173 -6.17 -7.61 -5.51
N TYR A 174 -7.25 -7.97 -6.19
CA TYR A 174 -8.58 -8.06 -5.59
C TYR A 174 -8.74 -9.28 -4.69
N MET A 175 -8.14 -10.43 -5.03
CA MET A 175 -8.07 -11.58 -4.13
C MET A 175 -7.30 -11.22 -2.84
N GLU A 176 -6.13 -10.59 -2.96
CA GLU A 176 -5.35 -10.12 -1.80
C GLU A 176 -6.15 -9.11 -0.95
N SER A 177 -6.78 -8.14 -1.60
CA SER A 177 -7.57 -7.11 -0.91
C SER A 177 -8.80 -7.69 -0.22
N GLY A 178 -9.52 -8.59 -0.90
CA GLY A 178 -10.70 -9.26 -0.36
C GLY A 178 -10.38 -10.13 0.85
N MET A 179 -9.26 -10.87 0.82
CA MET A 179 -8.79 -11.63 1.98
C MET A 179 -8.30 -10.74 3.12
N ALA A 180 -7.70 -9.58 2.83
CA ALA A 180 -7.25 -8.64 3.84
C ALA A 180 -8.42 -7.95 4.58
N SER A 181 -9.55 -7.74 3.90
CA SER A 181 -10.77 -7.15 4.47
C SER A 181 -11.78 -8.18 4.97
N ALA A 182 -11.48 -9.48 4.90
CA ALA A 182 -12.42 -10.55 5.24
C ALA A 182 -12.62 -10.75 6.74
N ALA A 183 -13.80 -11.25 7.11
CA ALA A 183 -14.05 -11.74 8.47
C ALA A 183 -13.20 -12.97 8.80
N VAL A 184 -13.00 -13.84 7.80
CA VAL A 184 -12.14 -15.02 7.88
C VAL A 184 -10.91 -14.76 7.01
N PRO A 185 -9.71 -14.63 7.60
CA PRO A 185 -8.49 -14.52 6.82
C PRO A 185 -8.35 -15.71 5.87
N ASN A 186 -7.89 -15.48 4.65
CA ASN A 186 -7.57 -16.54 3.68
C ASN A 186 -8.76 -17.43 3.24
N PHE A 187 -10.02 -16.95 3.35
CA PHE A 187 -11.22 -17.71 2.98
C PHE A 187 -11.21 -18.27 1.54
N LEU A 188 -10.49 -17.62 0.60
CA LEU A 188 -10.35 -18.12 -0.77
C LEU A 188 -9.59 -19.45 -0.89
N VAL A 189 -8.82 -19.81 0.15
CA VAL A 189 -8.02 -21.04 0.21
C VAL A 189 -8.56 -21.99 1.28
N ASP A 190 -8.93 -21.45 2.45
CA ASP A 190 -9.28 -22.25 3.62
C ASP A 190 -10.74 -22.75 3.58
N ASP A 191 -11.65 -22.02 2.93
CA ASP A 191 -13.02 -22.48 2.72
C ASP A 191 -13.07 -23.39 1.49
N PRO A 192 -13.44 -24.68 1.64
CA PRO A 192 -13.45 -25.63 0.53
C PRO A 192 -14.40 -25.20 -0.60
N ASN A 193 -15.45 -24.43 -0.30
CA ASN A 193 -16.35 -23.94 -1.32
C ASN A 193 -15.64 -22.93 -2.22
N TRP A 194 -14.83 -22.04 -1.67
CA TRP A 194 -14.07 -21.05 -2.45
C TRP A 194 -12.84 -21.67 -3.11
N ALA A 195 -12.13 -22.54 -2.40
CA ALA A 195 -10.89 -23.17 -2.87
C ALA A 195 -11.06 -23.92 -4.19
N ILE A 196 -12.24 -24.50 -4.47
CA ILE A 196 -12.53 -25.15 -5.75
C ILE A 196 -12.25 -24.25 -6.96
N ASP A 197 -12.58 -22.96 -6.86
CA ASP A 197 -12.41 -22.00 -7.96
C ASP A 197 -11.08 -21.23 -7.85
N PHE A 198 -10.65 -20.90 -6.62
CA PHE A 198 -9.54 -19.96 -6.39
C PHE A 198 -8.24 -20.61 -5.94
N ALA A 199 -8.28 -21.83 -5.40
CA ALA A 199 -7.13 -22.59 -4.94
C ALA A 199 -7.27 -24.10 -5.23
N PRO A 200 -7.57 -24.53 -6.47
CA PRO A 200 -7.95 -25.91 -6.78
C PRO A 200 -6.86 -26.94 -6.45
N ASN A 201 -5.59 -26.51 -6.39
CA ASN A 201 -4.44 -27.33 -6.04
C ASN A 201 -3.95 -27.08 -4.60
N GLY A 202 -4.77 -26.49 -3.73
CA GLY A 202 -4.41 -26.12 -2.35
C GLY A 202 -3.57 -24.83 -2.24
N THR A 203 -3.24 -24.21 -3.36
CA THR A 203 -2.55 -22.91 -3.43
C THR A 203 -3.40 -21.92 -4.21
N LEU A 204 -3.53 -20.69 -3.70
CA LEU A 204 -4.24 -19.61 -4.40
C LEU A 204 -3.64 -19.37 -5.79
N LEU A 205 -4.50 -19.24 -6.80
CA LEU A 205 -4.09 -18.95 -8.17
C LEU A 205 -3.39 -17.58 -8.27
N GLY A 206 -2.29 -17.52 -9.00
CA GLY A 206 -1.47 -16.33 -9.23
C GLY A 206 -1.61 -15.75 -10.64
N ALA A 207 -0.97 -14.60 -10.88
CA ALA A 207 -0.99 -13.94 -12.19
C ALA A 207 -0.38 -14.85 -13.27
N GLY A 208 -1.09 -15.02 -14.39
CA GLY A 208 -0.71 -15.92 -15.47
C GLY A 208 -1.30 -17.33 -15.37
N ASP A 209 -1.81 -17.75 -14.21
CA ASP A 209 -2.52 -19.02 -14.07
C ASP A 209 -3.86 -18.99 -14.81
N THR A 210 -4.44 -20.17 -15.08
CA THR A 210 -5.80 -20.27 -15.64
C THR A 210 -6.79 -20.56 -14.53
N ILE A 211 -7.76 -19.67 -14.34
CA ILE A 211 -8.88 -19.87 -13.42
C ILE A 211 -10.10 -20.39 -14.18
N THR A 212 -10.85 -21.32 -13.59
CA THR A 212 -12.14 -21.81 -14.09
C THR A 212 -13.19 -21.73 -12.99
N ARG A 213 -14.46 -21.52 -13.37
CA ARG A 213 -15.60 -21.57 -12.44
C ARG A 213 -16.67 -22.49 -13.03
N LYS A 214 -16.39 -23.79 -13.02
CA LYS A 214 -17.17 -24.80 -13.80
C LYS A 214 -18.62 -24.90 -13.34
N ARG A 215 -18.87 -24.97 -12.02
CA ARG A 215 -20.23 -24.96 -11.45
C ARG A 215 -21.00 -23.67 -11.77
N TYR A 216 -20.31 -22.54 -11.83
CA TYR A 216 -20.90 -21.27 -12.22
C TYR A 216 -21.24 -21.28 -13.72
N ALA A 217 -20.42 -21.93 -14.55
CA ALA A 217 -20.74 -22.16 -15.96
C ALA A 217 -21.99 -23.03 -16.13
N ASP A 218 -22.15 -24.10 -15.34
CA ASP A 218 -23.35 -24.95 -15.34
C ASP A 218 -24.60 -24.15 -14.91
N THR A 219 -24.45 -23.24 -13.94
CA THR A 219 -25.51 -22.31 -13.50
C THR A 219 -25.91 -21.36 -14.62
N LEU A 220 -24.94 -20.71 -15.27
CA LEU A 220 -25.20 -19.83 -16.42
C LEU A 220 -25.81 -20.57 -17.60
N GLU A 221 -25.39 -21.81 -17.85
CA GLU A 221 -25.96 -22.67 -18.90
C GLU A 221 -27.40 -23.07 -18.59
N THR A 222 -27.72 -23.37 -17.33
CA THR A 222 -29.09 -23.64 -16.89
C THR A 222 -29.99 -22.41 -17.10
N ILE A 223 -29.51 -21.22 -16.71
CA ILE A 223 -30.24 -19.95 -16.94
C ILE A 223 -30.40 -19.65 -18.43
N ALA A 224 -29.40 -19.99 -19.25
CA ALA A 224 -29.48 -19.83 -20.70
C ALA A 224 -30.56 -20.74 -21.31
N GLN A 225 -30.61 -22.01 -20.90
CA GLN A 225 -31.50 -23.03 -21.46
C GLN A 225 -32.94 -22.94 -20.95
N GLN A 226 -33.11 -22.69 -19.64
CA GLN A 226 -34.41 -22.70 -18.96
C GLN A 226 -34.98 -21.29 -18.75
N GLY A 227 -34.20 -20.25 -19.08
CA GLY A 227 -34.57 -18.86 -18.92
C GLY A 227 -34.24 -18.29 -17.53
N PRO A 228 -34.47 -16.97 -17.33
CA PRO A 228 -34.10 -16.25 -16.12
C PRO A 228 -34.79 -16.77 -14.85
N ASP A 229 -35.99 -17.37 -14.97
CA ASP A 229 -36.74 -17.92 -13.85
C ASP A 229 -36.01 -19.05 -13.13
N ALA A 230 -35.09 -19.76 -13.82
CA ALA A 230 -34.30 -20.83 -13.23
C ALA A 230 -33.41 -20.35 -12.07
N PHE A 231 -33.06 -19.06 -12.02
CA PHE A 231 -32.30 -18.48 -10.90
C PHE A 231 -33.20 -18.20 -9.68
N TYR A 232 -34.48 -17.86 -9.90
CA TYR A 232 -35.42 -17.41 -8.86
C TYR A 232 -36.37 -18.51 -8.38
N ARG A 233 -36.35 -19.67 -9.03
CA ARG A 233 -37.20 -20.83 -8.72
C ARG A 233 -36.42 -22.13 -8.92
N GLY A 234 -36.83 -23.18 -8.21
CA GLY A 234 -36.26 -24.51 -8.37
C GLY A 234 -34.86 -24.65 -7.77
N PRO A 235 -34.00 -25.55 -8.29
CA PRO A 235 -32.79 -25.99 -7.58
C PRO A 235 -31.77 -24.88 -7.28
N ILE A 236 -31.58 -23.91 -8.18
CA ILE A 236 -30.64 -22.79 -7.95
C ILE A 236 -31.13 -21.91 -6.79
N ALA A 237 -32.44 -21.61 -6.76
CA ALA A 237 -33.04 -20.83 -5.68
C ALA A 237 -32.98 -21.58 -4.35
N GLU A 238 -33.28 -22.89 -4.35
CA GLU A 238 -33.20 -23.74 -3.16
C GLU A 238 -31.78 -23.79 -2.58
N ALA A 239 -30.76 -24.00 -3.42
CA ALA A 239 -29.36 -23.98 -3.00
C ALA A 239 -28.94 -22.60 -2.47
N THR A 240 -29.37 -21.52 -3.14
CA THR A 240 -29.06 -20.14 -2.73
C THR A 240 -29.61 -19.84 -1.34
N ILE A 241 -30.88 -20.16 -1.09
CA ILE A 241 -31.51 -19.93 0.21
C ILE A 241 -30.90 -20.81 1.30
N ALA A 242 -30.59 -22.07 1.00
CA ALA A 242 -29.91 -22.96 1.94
C ALA A 242 -28.55 -22.38 2.38
N ALA A 243 -27.74 -21.91 1.43
CA ALA A 243 -26.43 -21.31 1.72
C ALA A 243 -26.55 -20.00 2.52
N VAL A 244 -27.48 -19.11 2.14
CA VAL A 244 -27.73 -17.84 2.84
C VAL A 244 -28.19 -18.10 4.28
N GLN A 245 -29.13 -19.02 4.50
CA GLN A 245 -29.64 -19.35 5.83
C GLN A 245 -28.60 -20.08 6.70
N ALA A 246 -27.76 -20.94 6.12
CA ALA A 246 -26.63 -21.56 6.81
C ALA A 246 -25.62 -20.52 7.31
N ALA A 247 -25.51 -19.38 6.61
CA ALA A 247 -24.71 -18.23 7.00
C ALA A 247 -25.48 -17.21 7.88
N ASN A 248 -26.50 -17.63 8.62
CA ASN A 248 -27.38 -16.81 9.47
C ASN A 248 -28.30 -15.81 8.74
N GLY A 249 -28.52 -15.94 7.43
CA GLY A 249 -29.43 -15.08 6.68
C GLY A 249 -30.92 -15.37 6.89
N THR A 250 -31.76 -14.39 6.58
CA THR A 250 -33.23 -14.47 6.73
C THR A 250 -33.99 -14.53 5.40
N MET A 251 -33.28 -14.48 4.27
CA MET A 251 -33.89 -14.57 2.94
C MET A 251 -34.59 -15.92 2.75
N THR A 252 -35.73 -15.88 2.07
CA THR A 252 -36.59 -17.04 1.78
C THR A 252 -36.73 -17.28 0.28
N LEU A 253 -37.24 -18.45 -0.10
CA LEU A 253 -37.60 -18.74 -1.49
C LEU A 253 -38.66 -17.79 -2.03
N GLU A 254 -39.57 -17.34 -1.15
CA GLU A 254 -40.61 -16.37 -1.52
C GLU A 254 -40.01 -15.00 -1.86
N ASP A 255 -38.96 -14.57 -1.16
CA ASP A 255 -38.24 -13.34 -1.47
C ASP A 255 -37.64 -13.38 -2.88
N LEU A 256 -36.95 -14.47 -3.25
CA LEU A 256 -36.42 -14.67 -4.61
C LEU A 256 -37.54 -14.73 -5.65
N HIS A 257 -38.59 -15.51 -5.38
CA HIS A 257 -39.72 -15.67 -6.28
C HIS A 257 -40.44 -14.35 -6.58
N ASN A 258 -40.59 -13.48 -5.58
CA ASN A 258 -41.34 -12.23 -5.66
C ASN A 258 -40.51 -11.04 -6.17
N TYR A 259 -39.19 -11.21 -6.37
CA TYR A 259 -38.35 -10.13 -6.87
C TYR A 259 -38.75 -9.68 -8.27
N THR A 260 -38.88 -8.36 -8.46
CA THR A 260 -39.16 -7.72 -9.74
C THR A 260 -38.28 -6.49 -9.95
N VAL A 261 -37.95 -6.18 -11.20
CA VAL A 261 -37.29 -4.92 -11.56
C VAL A 261 -38.27 -3.75 -11.44
N ALA A 262 -37.77 -2.55 -11.14
CA ALA A 262 -38.58 -1.35 -11.21
C ALA A 262 -38.15 -0.52 -12.42
N VAL A 263 -39.13 0.05 -13.12
CA VAL A 263 -38.88 1.07 -14.14
C VAL A 263 -39.06 2.43 -13.48
N ARG A 264 -38.01 3.25 -13.49
CA ARG A 264 -37.98 4.55 -12.81
C ARG A 264 -38.07 5.70 -13.83
N GLN A 265 -38.45 6.87 -13.34
CA GLN A 265 -38.47 8.09 -14.14
C GLN A 265 -37.04 8.47 -14.54
N THR A 266 -36.85 8.92 -15.78
CA THR A 266 -35.55 9.39 -16.25
C THR A 266 -35.30 10.82 -15.79
N ALA A 267 -34.19 11.03 -15.10
CA ALA A 267 -33.70 12.36 -14.75
C ALA A 267 -33.05 13.01 -15.97
N ASN A 268 -33.34 14.29 -16.23
CA ASN A 268 -32.74 14.99 -17.36
C ASN A 268 -32.55 16.48 -17.11
N ILE A 269 -31.56 17.06 -17.79
CA ILE A 269 -31.27 18.50 -17.81
C ILE A 269 -30.78 18.92 -19.20
N THR A 270 -30.75 20.24 -19.43
CA THR A 270 -29.90 20.84 -20.46
C THR A 270 -28.58 21.28 -19.83
N TYR A 271 -27.47 21.14 -20.56
CA TYR A 271 -26.16 21.65 -20.15
C TYR A 271 -25.38 22.11 -21.37
N ARG A 272 -25.13 23.42 -21.52
CA ARG A 272 -24.33 24.02 -22.60
C ARG A 272 -24.78 23.61 -24.02
N GLY A 273 -26.09 23.52 -24.22
CA GLY A 273 -26.69 23.13 -25.51
C GLY A 273 -26.80 21.62 -25.76
N TYR A 274 -26.35 20.80 -24.81
CA TYR A 274 -26.56 19.35 -24.79
C TYR A 274 -27.76 18.99 -23.91
N ARG A 275 -28.34 17.81 -24.15
CA ARG A 275 -29.35 17.20 -23.29
C ARG A 275 -28.71 16.01 -22.58
N LEU A 276 -28.78 15.99 -21.26
CA LEU A 276 -28.18 14.95 -20.42
C LEU A 276 -29.29 14.16 -19.74
N PHE A 277 -29.12 12.85 -19.67
CA PHE A 277 -30.07 11.92 -19.09
C PHE A 277 -29.36 10.96 -18.15
N SER A 278 -29.94 10.72 -16.98
CA SER A 278 -29.41 9.81 -15.96
C SER A 278 -30.53 9.13 -15.16
N CYS A 279 -30.13 8.26 -14.23
CA CYS A 279 -31.03 7.56 -13.32
C CYS A 279 -31.52 8.48 -12.18
N SER A 280 -32.75 8.25 -11.73
CA SER A 280 -33.30 8.86 -10.50
C SER A 280 -33.01 8.01 -9.26
N ALA A 281 -33.40 8.49 -8.07
CA ALA A 281 -33.29 7.71 -6.85
C ALA A 281 -33.98 6.32 -6.98
N PRO A 282 -33.46 5.26 -6.34
CA PRO A 282 -32.36 5.26 -5.36
C PRO A 282 -30.93 5.31 -5.96
N SER A 283 -30.77 5.57 -7.25
CA SER A 283 -29.46 5.89 -7.87
C SER A 283 -29.13 7.39 -7.71
N SER A 284 -27.84 7.75 -7.80
CA SER A 284 -27.34 9.13 -7.64
C SER A 284 -27.13 9.88 -8.97
N GLY A 285 -27.82 9.51 -10.05
CA GLY A 285 -27.73 10.20 -11.33
C GLY A 285 -28.16 11.68 -11.25
N GLU A 286 -29.24 11.96 -10.52
CA GLU A 286 -29.73 13.32 -10.27
C GLU A 286 -28.73 14.20 -9.52
N VAL A 287 -27.92 13.61 -8.65
CA VAL A 287 -26.85 14.33 -7.95
C VAL A 287 -25.81 14.83 -8.96
N ALA A 288 -25.39 13.97 -9.91
CA ALA A 288 -24.46 14.38 -10.96
C ALA A 288 -25.05 15.48 -11.86
N LEU A 289 -26.34 15.38 -12.20
CA LEU A 289 -27.02 16.40 -13.00
C LEU A 289 -27.19 17.73 -12.24
N SER A 290 -27.51 17.71 -10.94
CA SER A 290 -27.60 18.92 -10.10
C SER A 290 -26.28 19.69 -10.05
N VAL A 291 -25.16 18.97 -9.90
CA VAL A 291 -23.82 19.56 -9.94
C VAL A 291 -23.56 20.24 -11.28
N LEU A 292 -23.81 19.56 -12.40
CA LEU A 292 -23.63 20.16 -13.73
C LEU A 292 -24.54 21.37 -13.95
N LYS A 293 -25.79 21.31 -13.50
CA LYS A 293 -26.73 22.43 -13.62
C LYS A 293 -26.26 23.67 -12.85
N THR A 294 -25.64 23.48 -11.69
CA THR A 294 -24.97 24.55 -10.95
C THR A 294 -23.78 25.12 -11.74
N LEU A 295 -22.95 24.24 -12.32
CA LEU A 295 -21.76 24.63 -13.08
C LEU A 295 -22.07 25.35 -14.40
N GLU A 296 -23.24 25.10 -14.99
CA GLU A 296 -23.71 25.78 -16.21
C GLU A 296 -23.77 27.31 -16.03
N LEU A 297 -24.00 27.79 -14.80
CA LEU A 297 -24.11 29.20 -14.49
C LEU A 297 -22.77 29.94 -14.45
N TYR A 298 -21.65 29.25 -14.66
CA TYR A 298 -20.31 29.85 -14.81
C TYR A 298 -19.92 29.90 -16.30
N PRO A 299 -19.98 31.09 -16.94
CA PRO A 299 -19.68 31.23 -18.37
C PRO A 299 -18.18 31.12 -18.69
N ASP A 300 -17.32 31.27 -17.69
CA ASP A 300 -15.85 31.24 -17.78
C ASP A 300 -15.26 29.90 -17.29
N PHE A 301 -16.09 28.88 -17.09
CA PHE A 301 -15.70 27.58 -16.55
C PHE A 301 -14.71 26.86 -17.48
N PHE A 302 -13.55 26.49 -16.94
CA PHE A 302 -12.39 25.89 -17.64
C PHE A 302 -11.91 26.64 -18.90
N HIS A 303 -12.18 27.94 -19.01
CA HIS A 303 -11.53 28.80 -19.98
C HIS A 303 -10.03 29.00 -19.68
N ALA A 304 -9.27 29.46 -20.68
CA ALA A 304 -7.85 29.74 -20.51
C ALA A 304 -7.62 30.76 -19.37
N GLY A 305 -6.85 30.35 -18.35
CA GLY A 305 -6.56 31.17 -17.17
C GLY A 305 -7.52 30.99 -15.98
N THR A 306 -8.61 30.22 -16.11
CA THR A 306 -9.57 29.98 -15.01
C THR A 306 -9.52 28.54 -14.47
N VAL A 307 -8.57 27.71 -14.90
CA VAL A 307 -8.46 26.29 -14.51
C VAL A 307 -8.52 26.10 -13.00
N ASN A 308 -7.66 26.80 -12.25
CA ASN A 308 -7.60 26.67 -10.79
C ASN A 308 -8.92 27.06 -10.09
N LEU A 309 -9.55 28.15 -10.56
CA LEU A 309 -10.82 28.62 -10.02
C LEU A 309 -11.98 27.68 -10.41
N SER A 310 -11.92 27.10 -11.61
CA SER A 310 -12.92 26.14 -12.09
C SER A 310 -12.84 24.84 -11.31
N THR A 311 -11.64 24.36 -10.99
CA THR A 311 -11.45 23.21 -10.10
C THR A 311 -12.03 23.47 -8.70
N HIS A 312 -11.85 24.69 -8.16
CA HIS A 312 -12.48 25.08 -6.89
C HIS A 312 -14.00 25.09 -6.97
N ARG A 313 -14.58 25.71 -8.00
CA ARG A 313 -16.04 25.75 -8.21
C ARG A 313 -16.64 24.37 -8.45
N LEU A 314 -15.91 23.49 -9.15
CA LEU A 314 -16.28 22.09 -9.37
C LEU A 314 -16.40 21.35 -8.04
N ASP A 315 -15.39 21.44 -7.20
CA ASP A 315 -15.36 20.79 -5.89
C ASP A 315 -16.46 21.32 -4.95
N GLU A 316 -16.66 22.65 -4.90
CA GLU A 316 -17.73 23.26 -4.12
C GLU A 316 -19.14 22.81 -4.59
N ALA A 317 -19.36 22.73 -5.91
CA ALA A 317 -20.62 22.22 -6.45
C ALA A 317 -20.81 20.74 -6.13
N ILE A 318 -19.75 19.92 -6.22
CA ILE A 318 -19.78 18.51 -5.80
C ILE A 318 -20.21 18.39 -4.34
N ARG A 319 -19.63 19.19 -3.43
CA ARG A 319 -19.97 19.19 -2.00
C ARG A 319 -21.45 19.49 -1.74
N PHE A 320 -22.03 20.45 -2.46
CA PHE A 320 -23.49 20.69 -2.42
C PHE A 320 -24.30 19.50 -2.94
N GLY A 321 -23.88 18.88 -4.05
CA GLY A 321 -24.54 17.68 -4.59
C GLY A 321 -24.54 16.51 -3.60
N TYR A 322 -23.43 16.24 -2.92
CA TYR A 322 -23.40 15.23 -1.84
C TYR A 322 -24.25 15.61 -0.64
N GLY A 323 -24.39 16.90 -0.34
CA GLY A 323 -25.36 17.40 0.64
C GLY A 323 -26.79 17.05 0.26
N GLU A 324 -27.21 17.34 -0.98
CA GLU A 324 -28.55 16.98 -1.49
C GLU A 324 -28.80 15.46 -1.47
N ARG A 325 -27.77 14.67 -1.78
CA ARG A 325 -27.82 13.20 -1.79
C ARG A 325 -28.29 12.60 -0.46
N THR A 326 -27.94 13.21 0.67
CA THR A 326 -28.25 12.70 2.02
C THR A 326 -29.74 12.48 2.28
N SER A 327 -30.60 13.21 1.57
CA SER A 327 -32.06 13.14 1.70
C SER A 327 -32.70 12.13 0.75
N LEU A 328 -31.93 11.56 -0.20
CA LEU A 328 -32.41 10.55 -1.14
C LEU A 328 -32.61 9.18 -0.47
N GLY A 329 -33.45 8.35 -1.07
CA GLY A 329 -33.72 6.97 -0.67
C GLY A 329 -34.57 6.25 -1.72
N ASP A 330 -35.18 5.13 -1.38
CA ASP A 330 -36.10 4.44 -2.30
C ASP A 330 -37.40 5.25 -2.49
N PRO A 331 -37.75 5.71 -3.71
CA PRO A 331 -38.97 6.46 -3.96
C PRO A 331 -40.25 5.68 -3.62
N SER A 332 -40.19 4.36 -3.58
CA SER A 332 -41.33 3.52 -3.18
C SER A 332 -41.63 3.59 -1.68
N PHE A 333 -40.72 4.15 -0.87
CA PHE A 333 -40.82 4.21 0.59
C PHE A 333 -40.69 5.64 1.15
N VAL A 334 -39.99 6.54 0.46
CA VAL A 334 -39.78 7.92 0.91
C VAL A 334 -40.86 8.83 0.31
N HIS A 335 -41.65 9.45 1.17
CA HIS A 335 -42.72 10.35 0.75
C HIS A 335 -42.20 11.62 0.07
N ASN A 336 -42.90 12.09 -0.96
CA ASN A 336 -42.58 13.30 -1.74
C ASN A 336 -41.19 13.31 -2.41
N LEU A 337 -40.53 12.16 -2.56
CA LEU A 337 -39.19 12.12 -3.13
C LEU A 337 -39.15 12.61 -4.58
N SER A 338 -40.17 12.33 -5.40
CA SER A 338 -40.24 12.83 -6.78
C SER A 338 -40.23 14.36 -6.86
N ALA A 339 -40.95 15.04 -5.97
CA ALA A 339 -40.97 16.50 -5.95
C ALA A 339 -39.61 17.08 -5.50
N TYR A 340 -38.95 16.41 -4.55
CA TYR A 340 -37.60 16.79 -4.13
C TYR A 340 -36.57 16.63 -5.26
N GLN A 341 -36.64 15.53 -6.01
CA GLN A 341 -35.78 15.31 -7.19
C GLN A 341 -36.00 16.38 -8.27
N ASP A 342 -37.26 16.74 -8.55
CA ASP A 342 -37.59 17.83 -9.49
C ASP A 342 -37.06 19.19 -8.99
N GLU A 343 -37.12 19.44 -7.68
CA GLU A 343 -36.58 20.64 -7.04
C GLU A 343 -35.06 20.69 -7.14
N MET A 344 -34.34 19.58 -6.87
CA MET A 344 -32.88 19.48 -7.03
C MET A 344 -32.44 19.90 -8.44
N LEU A 345 -33.17 19.46 -9.47
CA LEU A 345 -32.86 19.78 -10.86
C LEU A 345 -33.48 21.10 -11.34
N SER A 346 -34.02 21.94 -10.46
CA SER A 346 -34.63 23.22 -10.84
C SER A 346 -33.60 24.32 -11.06
N ASP A 347 -33.91 25.29 -11.92
CA ASP A 347 -33.03 26.47 -12.11
C ASP A 347 -32.95 27.34 -10.84
N ALA A 348 -33.98 27.29 -10.00
CA ALA A 348 -34.01 28.03 -8.74
C ALA A 348 -32.96 27.48 -7.77
N THR A 349 -32.93 26.16 -7.58
CA THR A 349 -31.95 25.47 -6.73
C THR A 349 -30.53 25.67 -7.25
N ALA A 350 -30.29 25.50 -8.55
CA ALA A 350 -28.96 25.74 -9.13
C ALA A 350 -28.47 27.19 -8.91
N ARG A 351 -29.36 28.20 -9.03
CA ARG A 351 -29.03 29.60 -8.73
C ARG A 351 -28.77 29.85 -7.26
N ASP A 352 -29.55 29.22 -6.37
CA ASP A 352 -29.37 29.32 -4.93
C ASP A 352 -28.02 28.71 -4.51
N ILE A 353 -27.70 27.49 -4.94
CA ILE A 353 -26.41 26.83 -4.70
C ILE A 353 -25.27 27.71 -5.22
N ARG A 354 -25.34 28.15 -6.48
CA ARG A 354 -24.32 29.04 -7.07
C ARG A 354 -24.13 30.33 -6.25
N SER A 355 -25.19 30.89 -5.68
CA SER A 355 -25.09 32.10 -4.85
C SER A 355 -24.33 31.88 -3.53
N LYS A 356 -24.27 30.63 -3.05
CA LYS A 356 -23.57 30.23 -1.82
C LYS A 356 -22.10 29.88 -2.07
N ILE A 357 -21.74 29.42 -3.26
CA ILE A 357 -20.36 29.09 -3.64
C ILE A 357 -19.51 30.38 -3.61
N SER A 358 -18.46 30.37 -2.77
CA SER A 358 -17.57 31.51 -2.60
C SER A 358 -16.27 31.25 -3.35
N ASP A 359 -15.98 32.03 -4.39
CA ASP A 359 -14.73 31.89 -5.13
C ASP A 359 -13.49 31.94 -4.23
N LEU A 360 -13.51 32.71 -3.13
CA LEU A 360 -12.36 32.98 -2.28
C LEU A 360 -12.03 31.91 -1.23
N ARG A 361 -12.98 31.01 -0.91
CA ARG A 361 -12.82 30.02 0.17
C ARG A 361 -13.87 28.92 0.11
N THR A 362 -13.52 27.73 0.59
CA THR A 362 -14.49 26.69 0.96
C THR A 362 -15.26 27.06 2.23
N LEU A 363 -16.46 26.49 2.39
CA LEU A 363 -17.33 26.68 3.54
C LEU A 363 -17.18 25.53 4.55
N ASN A 364 -17.72 25.73 5.75
CA ASN A 364 -17.86 24.64 6.71
C ASN A 364 -18.89 23.61 6.21
N VAL A 365 -18.69 22.33 6.56
CA VAL A 365 -19.59 21.21 6.20
C VAL A 365 -21.06 21.52 6.42
N SER A 366 -21.41 22.17 7.53
CA SER A 366 -22.79 22.51 7.90
C SER A 366 -23.49 23.46 6.91
N ALA A 367 -22.75 24.09 5.99
CA ALA A 367 -23.32 24.90 4.91
C ALA A 367 -23.82 24.07 3.72
N TYR A 368 -23.26 22.87 3.52
CA TYR A 368 -23.63 21.95 2.43
C TYR A 368 -24.66 20.93 2.89
N ASP A 369 -24.50 20.45 4.12
CA ASP A 369 -25.46 19.56 4.79
C ASP A 369 -25.81 20.13 6.18
N PRO A 370 -26.87 20.94 6.28
CA PRO A 370 -27.29 21.53 7.55
C PRO A 370 -27.89 20.48 8.52
N ALA A 371 -28.32 19.33 8.02
CA ALA A 371 -28.91 18.28 8.86
C ALA A 371 -27.84 17.40 9.53
N GLY A 372 -26.59 17.45 9.05
CA GLY A 372 -25.49 16.65 9.59
C GLY A 372 -25.69 15.16 9.38
N ILE A 373 -26.30 14.79 8.26
CA ILE A 373 -26.61 13.43 7.86
C ILE A 373 -25.43 12.85 7.10
N GLU A 374 -25.08 11.60 7.38
CA GLU A 374 -23.95 10.98 6.70
C GLU A 374 -24.24 10.60 5.24
N SER A 375 -23.22 10.74 4.39
CA SER A 375 -23.12 10.03 3.11
C SER A 375 -22.21 8.83 3.31
N LEU A 376 -22.76 7.62 3.15
CA LEU A 376 -22.00 6.38 3.28
C LEU A 376 -20.95 6.24 2.16
N GLU A 377 -19.75 5.78 2.53
CA GLU A 377 -18.79 5.28 1.55
C GLU A 377 -19.22 3.88 1.11
N THR A 378 -19.55 3.76 -0.16
CA THR A 378 -19.79 2.45 -0.79
C THR A 378 -18.54 2.08 -1.60
N PRO A 379 -18.11 0.81 -1.63
CA PRO A 379 -17.03 0.34 -2.50
C PRO A 379 -17.52 -0.66 -3.57
N GLY A 380 -16.60 -1.13 -4.43
CA GLY A 380 -16.76 -2.28 -5.34
C GLY A 380 -17.88 -2.19 -6.39
N THR A 381 -17.52 -2.14 -7.68
CA THR A 381 -18.52 -2.00 -8.76
C THR A 381 -17.88 -2.29 -10.12
N SER A 382 -18.66 -2.68 -11.13
CA SER A 382 -18.26 -2.60 -12.56
C SER A 382 -19.17 -1.65 -13.33
N HIS A 383 -18.59 -0.88 -14.25
CA HIS A 383 -19.35 -0.08 -15.22
C HIS A 383 -19.16 -0.62 -16.64
N ILE A 384 -20.23 -0.61 -17.43
CA ILE A 384 -20.23 -1.05 -18.83
C ILE A 384 -21.05 -0.05 -19.66
N VAL A 385 -20.54 0.31 -20.83
CA VAL A 385 -21.27 1.11 -21.82
C VAL A 385 -21.29 0.41 -23.17
N THR A 386 -22.42 0.53 -23.87
CA THR A 386 -22.58 0.05 -25.25
C THR A 386 -23.34 1.06 -26.08
N ALA A 387 -23.02 1.13 -27.36
CA ALA A 387 -23.80 1.88 -28.34
C ALA A 387 -23.71 1.21 -29.71
N ASP A 388 -24.74 1.35 -30.53
CA ASP A 388 -24.76 0.78 -31.88
C ASP A 388 -25.14 1.80 -32.97
N ALA A 389 -25.00 1.37 -34.22
CA ALA A 389 -25.27 2.20 -35.39
C ALA A 389 -26.69 2.77 -35.46
N SER A 390 -27.67 2.13 -34.80
CA SER A 390 -29.07 2.60 -34.75
C SER A 390 -29.25 3.81 -33.83
N GLY A 391 -28.23 4.15 -33.04
CA GLY A 391 -28.30 5.18 -32.01
C GLY A 391 -28.78 4.65 -30.67
N MET A 392 -29.06 3.35 -30.54
CA MET A 392 -29.28 2.74 -29.23
C MET A 392 -28.00 2.85 -28.40
N ALA A 393 -28.14 3.24 -27.14
CA ALA A 393 -27.04 3.37 -26.21
C ALA A 393 -27.47 2.98 -24.79
N ILE A 394 -26.60 2.29 -24.08
CA ILE A 394 -26.89 1.83 -22.73
C ILE A 394 -25.66 2.09 -21.86
N SER A 395 -25.91 2.65 -20.69
CA SER A 395 -24.92 2.81 -19.62
C SER A 395 -25.43 2.08 -18.39
N LEU A 396 -24.66 1.11 -17.92
CA LEU A 396 -25.03 0.20 -16.83
C LEU A 396 -23.92 0.13 -15.81
N THR A 397 -24.31 0.15 -14.55
CA THR A 397 -23.41 -0.16 -13.44
C THR A 397 -23.98 -1.33 -12.63
N THR A 398 -23.19 -2.38 -12.44
CA THR A 398 -23.51 -3.59 -11.66
C THR A 398 -22.58 -3.70 -10.45
N THR A 399 -23.06 -4.30 -9.37
CA THR A 399 -22.25 -4.57 -8.18
C THR A 399 -22.79 -5.73 -7.34
N ILE A 400 -21.92 -6.31 -6.49
CA ILE A 400 -22.27 -7.13 -5.32
C ILE A 400 -21.93 -6.41 -3.99
N ASN A 401 -21.77 -5.08 -4.05
CA ASN A 401 -21.23 -4.15 -3.07
C ASN A 401 -19.72 -4.34 -2.80
N LEU A 402 -19.33 -4.81 -1.62
CA LEU A 402 -17.92 -4.96 -1.23
C LEU A 402 -17.21 -6.09 -1.98
N LEU A 403 -15.89 -6.16 -1.84
CA LEU A 403 -15.10 -7.22 -2.47
C LEU A 403 -15.54 -8.61 -1.98
N PHE A 404 -15.99 -9.44 -2.91
CA PHE A 404 -16.60 -10.76 -2.70
C PHE A 404 -17.91 -10.73 -1.91
N GLY A 405 -18.60 -9.60 -1.90
CA GLY A 405 -19.94 -9.42 -1.34
C GLY A 405 -20.01 -9.80 0.14
N SER A 406 -21.01 -10.60 0.51
CA SER A 406 -21.18 -11.07 1.89
C SER A 406 -20.24 -12.19 2.32
N GLN A 407 -19.32 -12.60 1.42
CA GLN A 407 -18.47 -13.78 1.57
C GLN A 407 -19.27 -15.09 1.70
N VAL A 408 -20.53 -15.09 1.22
CA VAL A 408 -21.34 -16.29 1.06
C VAL A 408 -21.27 -16.73 -0.40
N LEU A 409 -20.64 -17.89 -0.61
CA LEU A 409 -20.62 -18.58 -1.91
C LEU A 409 -21.55 -19.77 -1.84
N VAL A 410 -22.51 -19.84 -2.76
CA VAL A 410 -23.44 -20.96 -2.86
C VAL A 410 -22.67 -22.20 -3.36
N PRO A 411 -22.49 -23.26 -2.55
CA PRO A 411 -21.59 -24.36 -2.88
C PRO A 411 -21.90 -25.05 -4.21
N GLU A 412 -23.18 -25.31 -4.47
CA GLU A 412 -23.67 -26.08 -5.61
C GLU A 412 -23.58 -25.31 -6.94
N THR A 413 -23.73 -23.98 -6.89
CA THR A 413 -23.88 -23.13 -8.08
C THR A 413 -22.66 -22.24 -8.32
N GLY A 414 -21.85 -22.00 -7.28
CA GLY A 414 -20.72 -21.08 -7.32
C GLY A 414 -21.13 -19.60 -7.39
N VAL A 415 -22.38 -19.27 -7.08
CA VAL A 415 -22.87 -17.88 -7.03
C VAL A 415 -22.31 -17.21 -5.78
N ILE A 416 -21.71 -16.02 -5.94
CA ILE A 416 -21.26 -15.17 -4.83
C ILE A 416 -22.38 -14.20 -4.50
N MET A 417 -22.83 -14.18 -3.24
CA MET A 417 -23.90 -13.32 -2.79
C MET A 417 -23.40 -11.92 -2.46
N ASN A 418 -24.20 -10.90 -2.79
CA ASN A 418 -23.95 -9.52 -2.41
C ASN A 418 -23.98 -9.30 -0.89
N ASN A 419 -23.41 -8.19 -0.45
CA ASN A 419 -23.70 -7.58 0.85
C ASN A 419 -24.35 -6.21 0.72
N GLU A 420 -25.36 -6.11 -0.14
CA GLU A 420 -26.00 -4.85 -0.48
C GLU A 420 -26.80 -4.25 0.68
N MET A 421 -27.16 -5.05 1.69
CA MET A 421 -27.81 -4.53 2.89
C MET A 421 -26.92 -3.53 3.67
N ASN A 422 -25.60 -3.56 3.46
CA ASN A 422 -24.65 -2.61 4.03
C ASN A 422 -24.87 -1.17 3.54
N ASP A 423 -25.52 -0.96 2.39
CA ASP A 423 -25.79 0.38 1.85
C ASP A 423 -26.96 1.07 2.57
N PHE A 424 -27.71 0.37 3.44
CA PHE A 424 -28.70 1.00 4.31
C PHE A 424 -28.04 1.70 5.50
N SER A 425 -28.62 2.82 5.92
CA SER A 425 -28.24 3.52 7.14
C SER A 425 -28.72 2.76 8.39
N ILE A 426 -27.87 2.66 9.43
CA ILE A 426 -28.17 1.94 10.68
C ILE A 426 -28.59 2.94 11.77
N PRO A 427 -29.83 2.89 12.29
CA PRO A 427 -30.31 3.85 13.29
C PRO A 427 -29.47 3.89 14.56
N GLY A 428 -29.24 5.09 15.09
CA GLY A 428 -28.56 5.29 16.38
C GLY A 428 -27.05 4.99 16.38
N SER A 429 -26.50 4.55 15.25
CA SER A 429 -25.05 4.43 15.05
C SER A 429 -24.55 5.64 14.28
N SER A 430 -23.83 6.53 14.95
CA SER A 430 -23.07 7.57 14.25
C SER A 430 -21.75 6.98 13.77
N ASN A 431 -21.33 7.34 12.56
CA ASN A 431 -19.97 7.01 12.12
C ASN A 431 -18.91 7.66 13.03
N ALA A 432 -17.63 7.32 12.80
CA ALA A 432 -16.49 7.77 13.60
C ALA A 432 -16.32 9.31 13.71
N PHE A 433 -17.11 10.10 12.98
CA PHE A 433 -17.08 11.55 12.95
C PHE A 433 -18.36 12.21 13.53
N GLY A 434 -19.30 11.42 14.06
CA GLY A 434 -20.47 11.93 14.80
C GLY A 434 -21.68 12.32 13.95
N TYR A 435 -21.75 11.89 12.68
CA TYR A 435 -22.88 12.17 11.80
C TYR A 435 -24.06 11.24 12.06
N VAL A 436 -25.27 11.73 11.81
CA VAL A 436 -26.50 10.96 12.03
C VAL A 436 -26.82 10.14 10.77
N PRO A 437 -27.20 8.86 10.90
CA PRO A 437 -27.57 8.02 9.77
C PRO A 437 -28.84 8.56 9.07
N SER A 438 -28.92 8.46 7.74
CA SER A 438 -30.05 9.03 6.96
C SER A 438 -31.35 8.24 7.17
N PRO A 439 -32.42 8.85 7.72
CA PRO A 439 -33.69 8.16 7.91
C PRO A 439 -34.35 7.73 6.60
N SER A 440 -34.15 8.51 5.53
CA SER A 440 -34.63 8.18 4.17
C SER A 440 -34.05 6.85 3.67
N ASN A 441 -32.92 6.41 4.22
CA ASN A 441 -32.20 5.21 3.83
C ASN A 441 -32.14 4.15 4.95
N TYR A 442 -33.07 4.14 5.91
CA TYR A 442 -33.17 3.04 6.87
C TYR A 442 -33.73 1.75 6.24
N VAL A 443 -33.32 0.61 6.80
CA VAL A 443 -33.77 -0.73 6.40
C VAL A 443 -35.30 -0.86 6.56
N ARG A 444 -35.96 -1.42 5.54
CA ARG A 444 -37.38 -1.82 5.55
C ARG A 444 -37.57 -3.06 4.68
N PRO A 445 -38.52 -3.96 5.00
CA PRO A 445 -38.87 -5.08 4.13
C PRO A 445 -39.13 -4.64 2.69
N GLY A 446 -38.51 -5.30 1.71
CA GLY A 446 -38.73 -5.04 0.28
C GLY A 446 -38.14 -3.72 -0.26
N LYS A 447 -37.53 -2.89 0.59
CA LYS A 447 -36.92 -1.61 0.18
C LYS A 447 -35.59 -1.83 -0.51
N ARG A 448 -35.20 -0.91 -1.39
CA ARG A 448 -33.88 -0.88 -2.05
C ARG A 448 -32.95 0.15 -1.38
N PRO A 449 -31.67 -0.17 -1.16
CA PRO A 449 -30.74 0.77 -0.56
C PRO A 449 -30.28 1.86 -1.54
N LEU A 450 -29.98 3.04 -1.02
CA LEU A 450 -29.44 4.18 -1.78
C LEU A 450 -28.07 3.83 -2.39
N SER A 451 -27.86 4.20 -3.65
CA SER A 451 -26.63 3.90 -4.39
C SER A 451 -25.98 5.15 -4.98
N SER A 452 -24.66 5.11 -5.10
CA SER A 452 -23.83 6.15 -5.74
C SER A 452 -23.74 6.03 -7.27
N ILE A 453 -24.34 4.97 -7.83
CA ILE A 453 -24.40 4.71 -9.26
C ILE A 453 -25.03 5.90 -10.00
N SER A 454 -24.40 6.40 -11.07
CA SER A 454 -24.85 7.59 -11.83
C SER A 454 -24.58 7.49 -13.35
N PRO A 455 -25.04 6.43 -14.04
CA PRO A 455 -24.83 6.28 -15.49
C PRO A 455 -25.49 7.43 -16.25
N THR A 456 -24.80 8.00 -17.23
CA THR A 456 -25.24 9.22 -17.91
C THR A 456 -25.08 9.12 -19.44
N ILE A 457 -26.13 9.52 -20.16
CA ILE A 457 -26.16 9.61 -21.62
C ILE A 457 -26.33 11.08 -22.03
N VAL A 458 -25.55 11.51 -23.01
CA VAL A 458 -25.55 12.86 -23.57
C VAL A 458 -26.00 12.83 -25.02
N GLU A 459 -26.94 13.70 -25.35
CA GLU A 459 -27.37 13.99 -26.71
C GLU A 459 -27.00 15.43 -27.09
N TYR A 460 -26.80 15.64 -28.39
CA TYR A 460 -26.89 16.97 -28.98
C TYR A 460 -28.32 17.53 -28.85
N GLY A 461 -28.47 18.85 -28.92
CA GLY A 461 -29.78 19.51 -28.88
C GLY A 461 -30.78 19.04 -29.96
N ASN A 462 -30.29 18.43 -31.05
CA ASN A 462 -31.13 17.81 -32.10
C ASN A 462 -31.57 16.37 -31.79
N GLY A 463 -31.22 15.83 -30.62
CA GLY A 463 -31.56 14.47 -30.18
C GLY A 463 -30.66 13.37 -30.73
N THR A 464 -29.51 13.69 -31.33
CA THR A 464 -28.54 12.66 -31.76
C THR A 464 -27.59 12.29 -30.62
N LEU A 465 -27.30 11.00 -30.48
CA LEU A 465 -26.38 10.47 -29.47
C LEU A 465 -24.99 11.11 -29.63
N TYR A 466 -24.45 11.63 -28.53
CA TYR A 466 -23.12 12.21 -28.49
C TYR A 466 -22.17 11.40 -27.61
N TYR A 467 -22.49 11.21 -26.34
CA TYR A 467 -21.57 10.63 -25.36
C TYR A 467 -22.32 9.75 -24.35
N VAL A 468 -21.71 8.64 -23.95
CA VAL A 468 -22.25 7.66 -22.99
C VAL A 468 -21.15 7.42 -21.97
N THR A 469 -21.44 7.59 -20.68
CA THR A 469 -20.42 7.48 -19.64
C THR A 469 -21.00 7.08 -18.30
N GLY A 470 -20.14 6.54 -17.46
CA GLY A 470 -20.36 6.31 -16.05
C GLY A 470 -19.12 5.68 -15.45
N ALA A 471 -19.18 5.37 -14.16
CA ALA A 471 -18.03 4.86 -13.44
C ALA A 471 -18.39 3.77 -12.42
N ALA A 472 -17.33 3.11 -11.97
CA ALA A 472 -17.24 2.18 -10.86
C ALA A 472 -16.32 2.77 -9.78
N GLY A 473 -16.49 2.31 -8.52
CA GLY A 473 -15.74 2.81 -7.37
C GLY A 473 -16.62 3.36 -6.25
N GLY A 474 -17.82 2.79 -6.09
CA GLY A 474 -18.85 3.15 -5.11
C GLY A 474 -19.06 4.65 -4.91
N SER A 475 -18.73 5.25 -3.77
CA SER A 475 -19.00 6.69 -3.54
C SER A 475 -18.31 7.60 -4.57
N ARG A 476 -17.20 7.17 -5.18
CA ARG A 476 -16.44 7.93 -6.18
C ARG A 476 -17.09 7.97 -7.56
N ILE A 477 -18.13 7.16 -7.79
CA ILE A 477 -18.82 7.05 -9.09
C ILE A 477 -19.36 8.40 -9.54
N ILE A 478 -19.99 9.15 -8.63
CA ILE A 478 -20.58 10.46 -8.92
C ILE A 478 -19.50 11.43 -9.41
N THR A 479 -18.42 11.60 -8.63
CA THR A 479 -17.33 12.51 -8.98
C THR A 479 -16.58 12.13 -10.26
N ALA A 480 -16.40 10.82 -10.50
CA ALA A 480 -15.73 10.34 -11.71
C ALA A 480 -16.59 10.60 -12.97
N THR A 481 -17.91 10.37 -12.85
CA THR A 481 -18.85 10.64 -13.94
C THR A 481 -18.94 12.13 -14.26
N ILE A 482 -19.05 12.99 -13.23
CA ILE A 482 -19.07 14.45 -13.41
C ILE A 482 -17.81 14.94 -14.12
N GLN A 483 -16.63 14.51 -13.66
CA GLN A 483 -15.36 14.92 -14.30
C GLN A 483 -15.26 14.43 -15.75
N SER A 484 -15.68 13.20 -16.06
CA SER A 484 -15.73 12.69 -17.43
C SER A 484 -16.63 13.54 -18.33
N LEU A 485 -17.80 13.97 -17.81
CA LEU A 485 -18.72 14.85 -18.54
C LEU A 485 -18.10 16.25 -18.74
N VAL A 486 -17.51 16.85 -17.70
CA VAL A 486 -16.85 18.16 -17.80
C VAL A 486 -15.70 18.13 -18.82
N HIS A 487 -14.84 17.12 -18.79
CA HIS A 487 -13.72 17.02 -19.75
C HIS A 487 -14.20 16.96 -21.21
N VAL A 488 -15.29 16.25 -21.49
CA VAL A 488 -15.83 16.13 -22.86
C VAL A 488 -16.68 17.35 -23.26
N LEU A 489 -17.51 17.88 -22.37
CA LEU A 489 -18.48 18.94 -22.67
C LEU A 489 -17.90 20.34 -22.55
N ASP A 490 -17.03 20.59 -21.58
CA ASP A 490 -16.43 21.91 -21.31
C ASP A 490 -15.05 22.08 -21.95
N GLN A 491 -14.24 21.02 -21.95
CA GLN A 491 -12.86 21.07 -22.43
C GLN A 491 -12.65 20.43 -23.80
N ASN A 492 -13.73 19.94 -24.42
CA ASN A 492 -13.76 19.37 -25.77
C ASN A 492 -12.76 18.20 -25.96
N MET A 493 -12.53 17.40 -24.91
CA MET A 493 -11.65 16.24 -24.96
C MET A 493 -12.30 15.05 -25.68
N THR A 494 -11.48 14.15 -26.22
CA THR A 494 -11.94 12.83 -26.68
C THR A 494 -12.27 11.91 -25.52
N ALA A 495 -13.02 10.82 -25.76
CA ALA A 495 -13.34 9.85 -24.71
C ALA A 495 -12.06 9.29 -24.02
N PRO A 496 -11.01 8.84 -24.73
CA PRO A 496 -9.75 8.44 -24.10
C PRO A 496 -9.03 9.56 -23.34
N GLN A 497 -9.05 10.79 -23.86
CA GLN A 497 -8.38 11.93 -23.22
C GLN A 497 -9.06 12.32 -21.90
N ALA A 498 -10.38 12.30 -21.87
CA ALA A 498 -11.18 12.59 -20.69
C ALA A 498 -10.93 11.56 -19.58
N LEU A 499 -10.93 10.28 -19.92
CA LEU A 499 -10.67 9.22 -18.94
C LEU A 499 -9.22 9.23 -18.41
N ALA A 500 -8.26 9.65 -19.24
CA ALA A 500 -6.85 9.74 -18.84
C ALA A 500 -6.52 10.92 -17.91
N GLN A 501 -7.45 11.86 -17.68
CA GLN A 501 -7.21 12.97 -16.76
C GLN A 501 -7.15 12.49 -15.30
N PRO A 502 -6.24 13.06 -14.48
CA PRO A 502 -6.22 12.77 -13.05
C PRO A 502 -7.51 13.29 -12.39
N ARG A 503 -8.01 12.57 -11.38
CA ARG A 503 -9.29 12.88 -10.74
C ARG A 503 -9.13 13.45 -9.34
N LEU A 504 -10.08 14.31 -8.98
CA LEU A 504 -10.36 14.69 -7.59
C LEU A 504 -11.61 13.95 -7.09
N HIS A 505 -11.74 13.83 -5.78
CA HIS A 505 -12.92 13.29 -5.14
C HIS A 505 -13.14 13.95 -3.78
N ASP A 506 -14.32 14.50 -3.59
CA ASP A 506 -14.85 14.98 -2.32
C ASP A 506 -16.29 14.44 -2.21
N GLN A 507 -16.61 13.80 -1.09
CA GLN A 507 -17.93 13.23 -0.79
C GLN A 507 -18.56 13.93 0.42
N LEU A 508 -18.16 15.19 0.65
CA LEU A 508 -18.45 16.04 1.79
C LEU A 508 -17.84 15.55 3.11
N ILE A 509 -18.01 14.27 3.46
CA ILE A 509 -17.57 13.64 4.70
C ILE A 509 -16.73 12.38 4.42
N PRO A 510 -15.50 12.25 4.98
CA PRO A 510 -14.80 13.23 5.82
C PRO A 510 -14.52 14.54 5.06
N ASN A 511 -14.39 15.66 5.79
CA ASN A 511 -14.15 16.99 5.21
C ASN A 511 -12.74 17.11 4.61
N GLN A 512 -12.55 16.48 3.46
CA GLN A 512 -11.33 16.47 2.69
C GLN A 512 -11.63 16.25 1.21
N VAL A 513 -10.87 16.91 0.36
CA VAL A 513 -10.81 16.61 -1.06
C VAL A 513 -9.56 15.78 -1.32
N THR A 514 -9.75 14.66 -2.01
CA THR A 514 -8.67 13.72 -2.36
C THR A 514 -8.29 13.92 -3.81
N PHE A 515 -6.99 14.06 -4.09
CA PHE A 515 -6.46 14.16 -5.45
C PHE A 515 -5.64 12.94 -5.83
N GLU A 516 -5.73 12.47 -7.08
CA GLU A 516 -4.77 11.52 -7.62
C GLU A 516 -3.37 12.15 -7.72
N TYR A 517 -2.30 11.37 -7.51
CA TYR A 517 -0.92 11.90 -7.48
C TYR A 517 -0.47 12.69 -8.71
N ALA A 518 -1.09 12.44 -9.87
CA ALA A 518 -0.77 13.11 -11.12
C ALA A 518 -1.50 14.45 -11.32
N TYR A 519 -2.36 14.86 -10.38
CA TYR A 519 -3.06 16.14 -10.45
C TYR A 519 -2.08 17.31 -10.41
N ASP A 520 -2.40 18.39 -11.11
CA ASP A 520 -1.52 19.56 -11.22
C ASP A 520 -1.24 20.22 -9.86
N ASN A 521 0.05 20.37 -9.53
CA ASN A 521 0.49 20.89 -8.22
C ASN A 521 0.10 22.36 -8.01
N GLU A 522 0.04 23.18 -9.06
CA GLU A 522 -0.36 24.58 -8.94
C GLU A 522 -1.85 24.68 -8.59
N THR A 523 -2.68 23.87 -9.26
CA THR A 523 -4.10 23.73 -8.96
C THR A 523 -4.32 23.24 -7.53
N VAL A 524 -3.60 22.21 -7.08
CA VAL A 524 -3.73 21.70 -5.70
C VAL A 524 -3.28 22.75 -4.66
N ALA A 525 -2.21 23.49 -4.93
CA ALA A 525 -1.77 24.59 -4.08
C ALA A 525 -2.82 25.71 -4.02
N PHE A 526 -3.46 26.03 -5.14
CA PHE A 526 -4.58 26.97 -5.20
C PHE A 526 -5.76 26.49 -4.37
N MET A 527 -6.17 25.22 -4.50
CA MET A 527 -7.24 24.63 -3.70
C MET A 527 -6.95 24.77 -2.20
N LYS A 528 -5.73 24.44 -1.77
CA LYS A 528 -5.27 24.62 -0.39
C LYS A 528 -5.34 26.07 0.06
N SER A 529 -5.00 27.03 -0.81
CA SER A 529 -5.09 28.47 -0.51
C SER A 529 -6.52 28.96 -0.29
N ARG A 530 -7.52 28.24 -0.84
CA ARG A 530 -8.96 28.48 -0.62
C ARG A 530 -9.50 27.73 0.61
N GLY A 531 -8.63 27.10 1.41
CA GLY A 531 -9.00 26.44 2.67
C GLY A 531 -9.41 24.98 2.54
N HIS A 532 -9.29 24.38 1.35
CA HIS A 532 -9.57 22.96 1.14
C HIS A 532 -8.59 22.07 1.90
N ASN A 533 -9.11 21.05 2.57
CA ASN A 533 -8.30 20.04 3.25
C ASN A 533 -7.89 18.95 2.26
N ILE A 534 -6.61 18.94 1.89
CA ILE A 534 -6.09 18.14 0.77
C ILE A 534 -5.56 16.79 1.28
N SER A 535 -5.99 15.70 0.66
CA SER A 535 -5.36 14.38 0.74
C SER A 535 -4.99 13.87 -0.65
N PHE A 536 -4.09 12.89 -0.72
CA PHE A 536 -3.64 12.32 -1.98
C PHE A 536 -3.85 10.80 -2.02
N ILE A 537 -4.15 10.28 -3.20
CA ILE A 537 -4.38 8.85 -3.43
C ILE A 537 -3.72 8.38 -4.73
N ALA A 538 -3.44 7.07 -4.80
CA ALA A 538 -2.97 6.46 -6.03
C ALA A 538 -4.08 6.44 -7.10
N PRO A 539 -3.74 6.55 -8.39
CA PRO A 539 -4.72 6.37 -9.46
C PRO A 539 -5.40 5.00 -9.43
N GLY A 540 -6.60 4.91 -9.99
CA GLY A 540 -7.34 3.64 -10.14
C GLY A 540 -8.21 3.26 -8.94
N GLN A 541 -8.65 4.25 -8.15
CA GLN A 541 -9.68 4.08 -7.10
C GLN A 541 -11.12 4.17 -7.65
N SER A 542 -11.25 4.60 -8.90
CA SER A 542 -12.47 4.57 -9.68
C SER A 542 -12.12 4.12 -11.10
N SER A 543 -13.06 3.48 -11.79
CA SER A 543 -12.90 3.05 -13.17
C SER A 543 -14.09 3.53 -13.99
N ALA A 544 -13.84 4.46 -14.91
CA ALA A 544 -14.84 4.99 -15.82
C ALA A 544 -14.77 4.29 -17.18
N GLN A 545 -15.94 4.12 -17.81
CA GLN A 545 -16.05 3.61 -19.17
C GLN A 545 -16.89 4.59 -19.99
N SER A 546 -16.49 4.83 -21.23
CA SER A 546 -17.19 5.78 -22.07
C SER A 546 -17.16 5.49 -23.56
N ILE A 547 -18.21 5.91 -24.25
CA ILE A 547 -18.33 5.86 -25.71
C ILE A 547 -18.75 7.24 -26.21
N ARG A 548 -18.01 7.77 -27.18
CA ARG A 548 -18.39 8.97 -27.93
C ARG A 548 -18.74 8.60 -29.36
N ARG A 549 -19.89 9.06 -29.85
CA ARG A 549 -20.29 8.89 -31.25
C ARG A 549 -19.91 10.15 -32.04
N LEU A 550 -19.14 9.95 -33.10
CA LEU A 550 -18.65 11.03 -33.94
C LEU A 550 -19.69 11.43 -35.01
N PRO A 551 -19.63 12.65 -35.57
CA PRO A 551 -20.57 13.11 -36.60
C PRO A 551 -20.61 12.24 -37.86
N ASN A 552 -19.52 11.53 -38.16
CA ASN A 552 -19.43 10.60 -39.29
C ASN A 552 -20.07 9.22 -39.00
N GLY A 553 -20.69 9.02 -37.83
CA GLY A 553 -21.31 7.77 -37.41
C GLY A 553 -20.38 6.75 -36.76
N THR A 554 -19.06 7.01 -36.73
CA THR A 554 -18.09 6.13 -36.06
C THR A 554 -18.05 6.37 -34.54
N PHE A 555 -17.41 5.46 -33.81
CA PHE A 555 -17.37 5.47 -32.35
C PHE A 555 -15.93 5.57 -31.82
N GLU A 556 -15.77 6.31 -30.74
CA GLU A 556 -14.60 6.25 -29.86
C GLU A 556 -15.03 5.54 -28.58
N ALA A 557 -14.40 4.42 -28.25
CA ALA A 557 -14.62 3.70 -27.00
C ALA A 557 -13.38 3.83 -26.12
N ALA A 558 -13.57 4.08 -24.83
CA ALA A 558 -12.49 4.19 -23.86
C ALA A 558 -12.90 3.55 -22.54
N GLY A 559 -11.95 2.90 -21.90
CA GLY A 559 -12.09 2.32 -20.57
C GLY A 559 -10.85 2.56 -19.75
N ASP A 560 -11.03 2.87 -18.47
CA ASP A 560 -9.91 2.93 -17.54
C ASP A 560 -9.25 1.56 -17.43
N ARG A 561 -7.92 1.54 -17.56
CA ARG A 561 -7.12 0.39 -17.14
C ARG A 561 -6.84 0.54 -15.65
N MET A 562 -7.29 -0.41 -14.84
CA MET A 562 -6.81 -0.54 -13.47
C MET A 562 -5.30 -0.89 -13.53
N ALA A 563 -4.46 0.12 -13.29
CA ALA A 563 -3.00 0.07 -13.13
C ALA A 563 -2.20 -1.10 -13.76
N ALA A 564 -2.24 -1.28 -15.09
CA ALA A 564 -1.21 -2.04 -15.81
C ALA A 564 0.05 -1.16 -15.99
N LYS A 565 1.14 -1.47 -15.28
CA LYS A 565 2.47 -0.92 -15.61
C LYS A 565 3.23 -1.89 -16.50
N SER A 566 3.02 -1.77 -17.82
CA SER A 566 4.04 -2.09 -18.83
C SER A 566 3.86 -1.18 -20.06
N PRO A 567 4.89 -0.42 -20.48
CA PRO A 567 5.09 -0.11 -21.89
C PRO A 567 5.57 -1.39 -22.60
N ASP A 568 5.42 -1.47 -23.92
CA ASP A 568 5.80 -2.61 -24.77
C ASP A 568 4.76 -3.74 -24.87
N LEU A 569 3.72 -3.50 -25.67
CA LEU A 569 3.08 -4.51 -26.53
C LEU A 569 2.22 -3.78 -27.58
N VAL A 570 2.88 -2.97 -28.41
CA VAL A 570 2.38 -2.53 -29.73
C VAL A 570 3.53 -2.73 -30.71
N ALA A 571 3.79 -3.98 -31.09
CA ALA A 571 4.55 -4.36 -32.29
C ALA A 571 4.76 -5.88 -32.33
N SER A 572 3.77 -6.65 -32.79
CA SER A 572 4.01 -7.92 -33.49
C SER A 572 2.67 -8.55 -33.90
N HIS A 573 2.09 -8.09 -35.00
CA HIS A 573 1.21 -8.93 -35.81
C HIS A 573 1.26 -8.42 -37.25
N ASP A 574 2.38 -8.72 -37.89
CA ASP A 574 2.46 -8.84 -39.34
C ASP A 574 3.55 -9.86 -39.66
N LYS A 575 3.23 -10.75 -40.61
CA LYS A 575 3.99 -11.93 -41.10
C LYS A 575 3.62 -13.27 -40.44
N HIS A 576 2.62 -13.96 -40.99
CA HIS A 576 2.83 -14.98 -42.03
C HIS A 576 1.54 -15.79 -42.24
N LEU A 577 0.83 -15.49 -43.32
CA LEU A 577 0.11 -16.50 -44.10
C LEU A 577 1.08 -16.94 -45.21
N GLU A 578 1.36 -18.25 -45.29
CA GLU A 578 1.53 -19.07 -46.51
C GLU A 578 2.43 -20.30 -46.27
N ALA A 579 2.04 -21.41 -46.92
CA ALA A 579 2.63 -22.75 -47.03
C ALA A 579 2.49 -23.67 -45.79
N GLY A 580 1.99 -24.91 -45.87
CA GLY A 580 1.80 -25.82 -47.00
C GLY A 580 2.71 -27.05 -46.89
N GLU A 581 2.10 -28.20 -46.58
CA GLU A 581 2.48 -29.59 -46.91
C GLU A 581 3.67 -30.34 -46.26
N GLU A 582 3.35 -31.60 -45.88
CA GLU A 582 4.17 -32.83 -45.79
C GLU A 582 5.28 -32.95 -44.71
N ALA A 583 5.60 -34.09 -44.08
CA ALA A 583 5.07 -35.45 -43.99
C ALA A 583 5.79 -36.21 -42.83
N ASN A 584 5.12 -37.24 -42.28
CA ASN A 584 5.59 -38.49 -41.65
C ASN A 584 7.02 -38.64 -41.08
N THR A 585 7.14 -39.17 -39.85
CA THR A 585 7.44 -40.61 -39.61
C THR A 585 7.45 -40.99 -38.10
N SER A 586 6.73 -42.07 -37.79
CA SER A 586 6.98 -43.19 -36.83
C SER A 586 8.25 -43.18 -35.96
N SER A 587 8.36 -43.75 -34.74
CA SER A 587 7.65 -44.85 -34.04
C SER A 587 8.35 -45.08 -32.68
N HIS A 588 7.61 -45.42 -31.61
CA HIS A 588 7.63 -46.75 -30.95
C HIS A 588 7.02 -46.72 -29.54
N SER A 589 6.26 -47.78 -29.28
CA SER A 589 5.51 -48.13 -28.08
C SER A 589 6.37 -48.68 -26.93
N SER A 590 5.89 -48.56 -25.70
CA SER A 590 5.68 -49.73 -24.83
C SER A 590 4.74 -49.41 -23.67
N THR A 591 3.65 -50.18 -23.62
CA THR A 591 2.66 -50.37 -22.54
C THR A 591 3.26 -50.92 -21.26
N LEU A 592 2.74 -50.53 -20.09
CA LEU A 592 2.46 -51.40 -18.93
C LEU A 592 1.34 -50.77 -18.07
N SER A 593 0.43 -51.62 -17.58
CA SER A 593 -0.83 -51.33 -16.89
C SER A 593 -0.76 -51.48 -15.36
N GLU A 594 -1.67 -50.77 -14.67
CA GLU A 594 -2.40 -51.09 -13.39
C GLU A 594 -1.58 -51.68 -12.22
N LYS A 595 -1.62 -51.18 -10.98
CA LYS A 595 -2.79 -50.88 -10.13
C LYS A 595 -2.30 -50.37 -8.76
N ASP A 596 -3.20 -49.66 -8.06
CA ASP A 596 -3.24 -49.38 -6.62
C ASP A 596 -2.12 -48.48 -6.03
N LEU A 597 -2.53 -47.36 -5.42
CA LEU A 597 -2.34 -47.08 -3.98
C LEU A 597 -2.80 -45.66 -3.63
N GLU A 598 -3.53 -45.59 -2.52
CA GLU A 598 -4.09 -44.41 -1.85
C GLU A 598 -3.04 -43.32 -1.56
N GLU A 599 -3.36 -42.05 -1.80
CA GLU A 599 -2.55 -40.93 -1.32
C GLU A 599 -2.81 -40.66 0.18
N PRO A 600 -1.77 -40.58 1.01
CA PRO A 600 -1.89 -40.19 2.41
C PRO A 600 -1.97 -38.66 2.57
N ASN A 601 -2.92 -38.21 3.38
CA ASN A 601 -3.05 -36.84 3.89
C ASN A 601 -1.70 -36.16 4.25
N PRO A 602 -1.42 -34.93 3.76
CA PRO A 602 -0.40 -34.08 4.35
C PRO A 602 -0.92 -33.43 5.64
N ARG A 603 -0.15 -33.58 6.72
CA ARG A 603 -0.40 -32.99 8.05
C ARG A 603 -0.18 -31.47 8.06
N PRO A 604 -0.72 -30.76 9.06
CA PRO A 604 -0.79 -29.30 9.10
C PRO A 604 0.59 -28.64 9.25
N LEU A 605 0.79 -27.51 8.58
CA LEU A 605 1.90 -26.59 8.85
C LEU A 605 1.60 -25.80 10.13
N ASP A 606 2.54 -25.89 11.09
CA ASP A 606 2.48 -25.31 12.44
C ASP A 606 2.39 -23.76 12.43
N PRO A 607 1.80 -23.15 13.48
CA PRO A 607 1.36 -21.77 13.50
C PRO A 607 2.44 -20.75 13.89
N ASP A 608 2.22 -19.52 13.43
CA ASP A 608 2.71 -18.22 13.92
C ASP A 608 3.81 -18.22 14.98
N VAL A 609 5.02 -17.82 14.56
CA VAL A 609 6.15 -17.57 15.46
C VAL A 609 6.02 -16.20 16.14
N GLU A 610 5.07 -16.09 17.07
CA GLU A 610 5.14 -15.17 18.21
C GLU A 610 5.18 -15.90 19.57
N HIS A 611 5.06 -17.23 19.57
CA HIS A 611 5.36 -18.06 20.73
C HIS A 611 6.82 -18.50 20.71
N GLY A 612 7.57 -18.10 21.75
CA GLY A 612 8.87 -18.70 22.03
C GLY A 612 8.70 -20.21 22.18
N ILE A 613 9.66 -20.97 21.66
CA ILE A 613 9.71 -22.43 21.81
C ILE A 613 9.71 -22.74 23.31
N PRO A 614 8.81 -23.61 23.83
CA PRO A 614 8.90 -24.05 25.21
C PRO A 614 10.22 -24.81 25.41
N VAL A 615 10.98 -24.40 26.42
CA VAL A 615 12.20 -25.08 26.83
C VAL A 615 11.81 -26.47 27.35
N ILE A 616 12.23 -27.51 26.64
CA ILE A 616 12.17 -28.89 27.15
C ILE A 616 13.22 -28.98 28.26
N ASP A 617 12.75 -29.15 29.49
CA ASP A 617 13.57 -29.38 30.67
C ASP A 617 14.21 -30.77 30.57
N THR A 618 15.47 -30.83 30.14
CA THR A 618 16.25 -32.08 30.08
C THR A 618 16.80 -32.43 31.46
N THR A 619 15.93 -32.75 32.41
CA THR A 619 16.29 -33.57 33.58
C THR A 619 15.05 -34.30 34.11
N GLN A 620 14.76 -35.49 33.56
CA GLN A 620 14.40 -36.68 34.34
C GLN A 620 14.30 -37.92 33.45
N ASP A 621 14.75 -39.02 34.05
CA ASP A 621 15.13 -40.33 33.53
C ASP A 621 14.21 -41.03 32.51
N ALA A 622 14.92 -41.79 31.67
CA ALA A 622 14.52 -42.92 30.84
C ALA A 622 13.17 -43.60 31.15
N ASP A 623 12.36 -43.79 30.10
CA ASP A 623 11.94 -45.14 29.72
C ASP A 623 11.45 -45.23 28.27
N GLU A 624 11.74 -46.39 27.70
CA GLU A 624 11.71 -46.83 26.33
C GLU A 624 10.29 -47.02 25.78
N LYS A 625 9.94 -46.36 24.67
CA LYS A 625 8.96 -46.86 23.68
C LYS A 625 9.12 -46.11 22.35
N ALA A 626 9.84 -46.75 21.43
CA ALA A 626 9.99 -46.30 20.06
C ALA A 626 8.62 -46.29 19.34
N LEU A 627 8.23 -45.13 18.81
CA LEU A 627 7.19 -44.98 17.80
C LEU A 627 7.84 -45.06 16.41
N PRO A 628 7.19 -45.70 15.41
CA PRO A 628 7.81 -46.01 14.13
C PRO A 628 8.07 -44.75 13.29
N ALA A 629 9.22 -44.73 12.63
CA ALA A 629 9.62 -43.69 11.70
C ALA A 629 8.61 -43.56 10.54
N VAL A 630 7.98 -42.40 10.43
CA VAL A 630 7.22 -41.99 9.24
C VAL A 630 8.24 -41.41 8.25
N THR A 631 8.47 -42.14 7.16
CA THR A 631 9.23 -41.66 6.01
C THR A 631 8.45 -40.54 5.34
N VAL A 632 9.00 -39.31 5.40
CA VAL A 632 8.48 -38.13 4.70
C VAL A 632 8.80 -38.27 3.22
N ASP A 633 7.78 -38.15 2.38
CA ASP A 633 7.90 -38.17 0.93
C ASP A 633 8.76 -36.97 0.47
N HIS A 634 9.92 -37.26 -0.11
CA HIS A 634 10.93 -36.25 -0.45
C HIS A 634 10.76 -35.91 -1.93
N ASP A 635 10.17 -34.75 -2.26
CA ASP A 635 10.16 -34.27 -3.65
C ASP A 635 11.61 -34.23 -4.17
N PRO A 636 11.95 -35.02 -5.21
CA PRO A 636 13.32 -35.15 -5.70
C PRO A 636 13.84 -33.87 -6.37
N ASN A 637 13.00 -32.86 -6.61
CA ASN A 637 13.39 -31.58 -7.21
C ASN A 637 13.58 -30.45 -6.18
N ILE A 638 13.32 -30.69 -4.89
CA ILE A 638 13.56 -29.70 -3.83
C ILE A 638 14.95 -29.89 -3.24
N VAL A 639 15.77 -28.84 -3.37
CA VAL A 639 17.11 -28.79 -2.77
C VAL A 639 17.01 -28.21 -1.36
N ASP A 640 17.30 -29.06 -0.37
CA ASP A 640 17.40 -28.72 1.06
C ASP A 640 18.76 -29.16 1.62
N TRP A 641 19.02 -28.86 2.90
CA TRP A 641 20.19 -29.32 3.64
C TRP A 641 20.13 -30.82 3.94
N ASP A 642 21.29 -31.48 4.01
CA ASP A 642 21.38 -32.93 4.33
C ASP A 642 21.12 -33.25 5.83
N GLY A 643 20.62 -32.27 6.59
CA GLY A 643 20.31 -32.36 8.01
C GLY A 643 20.72 -31.11 8.81
N PRO A 644 20.38 -31.04 10.12
CA PRO A 644 20.68 -29.86 10.96
C PRO A 644 22.18 -29.58 11.14
N ASN A 645 23.04 -30.57 10.87
CA ASN A 645 24.50 -30.48 10.99
C ASN A 645 25.23 -30.29 9.65
N ASP A 646 24.51 -29.96 8.56
CA ASP A 646 25.12 -29.74 7.24
C ASP A 646 26.24 -28.67 7.31
N PRO A 647 27.47 -28.98 6.83
CA PRO A 647 28.62 -28.08 6.92
C PRO A 647 28.51 -26.83 6.03
N GLU A 648 27.63 -26.83 5.02
CA GLU A 648 27.39 -25.67 4.16
C GLU A 648 26.52 -24.61 4.86
N LYS A 649 25.69 -25.00 5.84
CA LYS A 649 24.86 -24.08 6.63
C LYS A 649 25.73 -23.13 7.46
N ALA A 650 25.45 -21.83 7.39
CA ALA A 650 26.27 -20.78 8.01
C ALA A 650 26.49 -20.97 9.53
N ILE A 651 25.46 -21.45 10.23
CA ILE A 651 25.50 -21.75 11.66
C ILE A 651 26.43 -22.91 12.03
N ASN A 652 26.83 -23.75 11.07
CA ASN A 652 27.71 -24.91 11.27
C ASN A 652 29.15 -24.66 10.82
N TRP A 653 29.45 -23.48 10.27
CA TRP A 653 30.81 -23.13 9.85
C TRP A 653 31.83 -23.18 11.00
N THR A 654 33.11 -23.34 10.64
CA THR A 654 34.22 -23.30 11.61
C THR A 654 34.26 -21.96 12.35
N ASN A 655 34.64 -22.00 13.64
CA ASN A 655 34.72 -20.80 14.48
C ASN A 655 35.61 -19.71 13.85
N ARG A 656 36.70 -20.09 13.19
CA ARG A 656 37.58 -19.13 12.49
C ARG A 656 36.83 -18.35 11.41
N LYS A 657 35.97 -19.01 10.62
CA LYS A 657 35.18 -18.38 9.56
C LYS A 657 34.06 -17.49 10.13
N LYS A 658 33.37 -17.95 11.17
CA LYS A 658 32.32 -17.18 11.87
C LYS A 658 32.88 -15.90 12.47
N TRP A 659 33.91 -16.01 13.30
CA TRP A 659 34.51 -14.87 13.99
C TRP A 659 35.21 -13.90 13.02
N SER A 660 35.76 -14.39 11.90
CA SER A 660 36.27 -13.52 10.85
C SER A 660 35.18 -12.63 10.23
N ASN A 661 33.98 -13.17 9.96
CA ASN A 661 32.86 -12.38 9.42
C ASN A 661 32.39 -11.33 10.46
N VAL A 662 32.21 -11.75 11.72
CA VAL A 662 31.81 -10.84 12.81
C VAL A 662 32.82 -9.71 12.99
N ALA A 663 34.12 -9.99 12.95
CA ALA A 663 35.16 -8.98 13.07
C ALA A 663 35.13 -7.95 11.92
N ILE A 664 34.98 -8.42 10.68
CA ILE A 664 34.92 -7.52 9.51
C ILE A 664 33.67 -6.65 9.56
N ILE A 665 32.50 -7.24 9.83
CA ILE A 665 31.23 -6.50 9.95
C ILE A 665 31.36 -5.45 11.06
N SER A 666 31.90 -5.81 12.22
CA SER A 666 32.08 -4.87 13.35
C SER A 666 33.01 -3.71 12.99
N SER A 667 34.13 -3.99 12.30
CA SER A 667 35.08 -2.96 11.85
C SER A 667 34.47 -2.00 10.81
N VAL A 668 33.70 -2.51 9.86
CA VAL A 668 32.97 -1.67 8.90
C VAL A 668 31.90 -0.83 9.62
N THR A 669 31.18 -1.43 10.57
CA THR A 669 30.16 -0.74 11.39
C THR A 669 30.78 0.36 12.26
N PHE A 670 32.04 0.23 12.68
CA PHE A 670 32.76 1.28 13.39
C PHE A 670 33.09 2.48 12.49
N LEU A 671 33.50 2.24 11.24
CA LEU A 671 33.93 3.31 10.32
C LEU A 671 32.79 4.27 9.95
N THR A 672 31.54 3.81 9.87
CA THR A 672 30.47 4.66 9.34
C THR A 672 30.03 5.75 10.34
N PRO A 673 29.89 5.50 11.67
CA PRO A 673 29.62 6.54 12.66
C PRO A 673 30.86 7.34 13.06
N LEU A 674 32.07 6.79 12.82
CA LEU A 674 33.29 7.58 12.84
C LEU A 674 33.22 8.68 11.77
N ALA A 675 32.79 8.34 10.56
CA ALA A 675 32.68 9.29 9.45
C ALA A 675 31.61 10.39 9.67
N SER A 676 30.55 10.10 10.43
CA SER A 676 29.52 11.10 10.73
C SER A 676 30.04 12.21 11.64
N SER A 677 30.77 11.83 12.70
CA SER A 677 31.12 12.68 13.83
C SER A 677 32.50 13.35 13.71
N MET A 678 33.42 12.76 12.97
CA MET A 678 34.80 13.27 12.84
C MET A 678 34.89 14.67 12.22
N VAL A 679 33.87 15.11 11.47
CA VAL A 679 33.84 16.47 10.91
C VAL A 679 33.41 17.54 11.93
N ALA A 680 32.74 17.16 13.03
CA ALA A 680 32.09 18.10 13.94
C ALA A 680 33.00 19.25 14.43
N PRO A 681 34.20 19.00 14.99
CA PRO A 681 35.10 20.06 15.41
C PRO A 681 35.73 20.83 14.25
N ALA A 682 35.69 20.32 13.01
CA ALA A 682 36.20 21.00 11.83
C ALA A 682 35.15 21.85 11.09
N THR A 683 33.90 21.84 11.57
CA THR A 683 32.81 22.64 11.01
C THR A 683 33.17 24.12 10.87
N PRO A 684 33.80 24.80 11.86
CA PRO A 684 34.18 26.21 11.72
C PRO A 684 35.16 26.46 10.55
N LEU A 685 36.08 25.52 10.27
CA LEU A 685 37.01 25.62 9.14
C LEU A 685 36.27 25.55 7.79
N ILE A 686 35.28 24.65 7.69
CA ILE A 686 34.45 24.47 6.49
C ILE A 686 33.63 25.74 6.23
N MET A 687 32.99 26.26 7.28
CA MET A 687 32.19 27.48 7.21
C MET A 687 33.02 28.69 6.77
N LYS A 688 34.26 28.79 7.29
CA LYS A 688 35.21 29.83 6.90
C LYS A 688 35.62 29.73 5.43
N GLU A 689 35.94 28.54 4.95
CA GLU A 689 36.38 28.35 3.56
C GLU A 689 35.28 28.64 2.54
N PHE A 690 34.04 28.23 2.82
CA PHE A 690 32.90 28.49 1.93
C PHE A 690 32.17 29.81 2.24
N HIS A 691 32.78 30.70 3.03
CA HIS A 691 32.28 32.04 3.34
C HIS A 691 30.83 32.07 3.87
N SER A 692 30.47 31.13 4.73
CA SER A 692 29.14 31.06 5.36
C SER A 692 29.19 31.44 6.83
N SER A 693 28.25 32.28 7.29
CA SER A 693 28.08 32.69 8.69
C SER A 693 26.84 32.06 9.36
N ASN A 694 26.15 31.16 8.67
CA ASN A 694 24.89 30.59 9.16
C ASN A 694 25.15 29.38 10.07
N ASN A 695 24.91 29.54 11.38
CA ASN A 695 25.09 28.48 12.38
C ASN A 695 24.23 27.23 12.10
N THR A 696 23.05 27.39 11.51
CA THR A 696 22.18 26.27 11.12
C THR A 696 22.82 25.43 10.02
N ILE A 697 23.49 26.06 9.05
CA ILE A 697 24.27 25.33 8.03
C ILE A 697 25.42 24.59 8.68
N GLY A 698 26.10 25.19 9.67
CA GLY A 698 27.13 24.54 10.46
C GLY A 698 26.64 23.25 11.13
N SER A 699 25.53 23.31 11.86
CA SER A 699 24.90 22.12 12.44
C SER A 699 24.49 21.09 11.38
N PHE A 700 23.96 21.55 10.23
CA PHE A 700 23.50 20.67 9.16
C PHE A 700 24.63 19.92 8.44
N ILE A 701 25.83 20.51 8.32
CA ILE A 701 27.01 19.80 7.78
C ILE A 701 27.23 18.50 8.56
N VAL A 702 27.15 18.55 9.89
CA VAL A 702 27.33 17.36 10.72
C VAL A 702 26.13 16.42 10.58
N SER A 703 24.91 16.93 10.76
CA SER A 703 23.70 16.13 10.93
C SER A 703 23.13 15.53 9.64
N ILE A 704 23.38 16.12 8.45
CA ILE A 704 22.85 15.63 7.17
C ILE A 704 23.32 14.21 6.82
N TYR A 705 24.50 13.81 7.28
CA TYR A 705 24.98 12.44 7.11
C TYR A 705 24.04 11.43 7.80
N ILE A 706 23.44 11.83 8.92
CA ILE A 706 22.48 11.01 9.67
C ILE A 706 21.11 11.01 9.01
N LEU A 707 20.73 12.04 8.25
CA LEU A 707 19.56 11.95 7.39
C LEU A 707 19.72 10.81 6.37
N GLY A 708 20.94 10.57 5.90
CA GLY A 708 21.26 9.40 5.07
C GLY A 708 21.02 8.07 5.81
N TYR A 709 21.24 8.02 7.12
CA TYR A 709 20.91 6.84 7.96
C TYR A 709 19.41 6.63 8.13
N ALA A 710 18.58 7.65 7.91
CA ALA A 710 17.13 7.46 7.85
C ALA A 710 16.69 6.89 6.50
N LEU A 711 17.30 7.34 5.40
CA LEU A 711 16.90 6.93 4.04
C LEU A 711 17.46 5.56 3.65
N GLY A 712 18.73 5.27 3.97
CA GLY A 712 19.41 4.07 3.51
C GLY A 712 18.78 2.74 3.96
N PRO A 713 18.35 2.56 5.22
CA PRO A 713 17.72 1.32 5.68
C PRO A 713 16.48 0.92 4.87
N LEU A 714 15.73 1.90 4.33
CA LEU A 714 14.53 1.67 3.52
C LEU A 714 14.82 0.91 2.23
N PHE A 715 16.05 1.00 1.71
CA PHE A 715 16.47 0.31 0.48
C PHE A 715 17.38 -0.88 0.80
N ILE A 716 18.30 -0.71 1.75
CA ILE A 716 19.36 -1.68 2.04
C ILE A 716 18.81 -2.96 2.70
N ALA A 717 17.85 -2.86 3.62
CA ALA A 717 17.23 -4.03 4.22
C ALA A 717 16.53 -4.93 3.17
N PRO A 718 15.60 -4.42 2.33
CA PRO A 718 15.04 -5.16 1.20
C PRO A 718 16.08 -5.82 0.29
N CYS A 719 17.07 -5.04 -0.18
CA CYS A 719 18.06 -5.54 -1.12
C CYS A 719 18.87 -6.71 -0.54
N SER A 720 19.13 -6.70 0.77
CA SER A 720 19.91 -7.74 1.44
C SER A 720 19.15 -9.06 1.64
N GLU A 721 17.83 -9.01 1.57
CA GLU A 721 16.95 -10.17 1.63
C GLU A 721 16.67 -10.75 0.21
N ILE A 722 16.81 -9.94 -0.85
CA ILE A 722 16.71 -10.40 -2.26
C ILE A 722 18.04 -10.96 -2.76
N TRP A 723 19.12 -10.20 -2.61
CA TRP A 723 20.42 -10.50 -3.23
C TRP A 723 21.45 -11.12 -2.27
N GLY A 724 21.04 -11.38 -1.02
CA GLY A 724 21.94 -11.83 0.04
C GLY A 724 22.68 -10.68 0.72
N ARG A 725 23.29 -10.94 1.88
CA ARG A 725 23.96 -9.91 2.67
C ARG A 725 25.26 -9.46 2.01
N LEU A 726 26.01 -10.38 1.39
CA LEU A 726 27.37 -10.13 0.93
C LEU A 726 27.44 -9.08 -0.18
N LEU A 727 26.61 -9.22 -1.21
CA LEU A 727 26.59 -8.28 -2.34
C LEU A 727 26.27 -6.85 -1.86
N VAL A 728 25.29 -6.75 -0.95
CA VAL A 728 24.84 -5.47 -0.41
C VAL A 728 25.91 -4.79 0.43
N TYR A 729 26.69 -5.55 1.22
CA TYR A 729 27.87 -5.01 1.91
C TYR A 729 28.90 -4.45 0.92
N HIS A 730 29.23 -5.18 -0.14
CA HIS A 730 30.27 -4.76 -1.09
C HIS A 730 29.86 -3.50 -1.85
N VAL A 731 28.63 -3.46 -2.38
CA VAL A 731 28.10 -2.29 -3.10
C VAL A 731 28.03 -1.07 -2.17
N SER A 732 27.55 -1.25 -0.94
CA SER A 732 27.43 -0.17 0.04
C SER A 732 28.80 0.34 0.51
N ASN A 733 29.76 -0.56 0.77
CA ASN A 733 31.12 -0.15 1.17
C ASN A 733 31.84 0.58 0.04
N PHE A 734 31.68 0.13 -1.20
CA PHE A 734 32.26 0.78 -2.38
C PHE A 734 31.68 2.19 -2.58
N THR A 735 30.35 2.31 -2.55
CA THR A 735 29.68 3.61 -2.69
C THR A 735 29.98 4.55 -1.50
N PHE A 736 30.11 4.03 -0.28
CA PHE A 736 30.55 4.80 0.89
C PHE A 736 31.93 5.42 0.68
N VAL A 737 32.91 4.65 0.17
CA VAL A 737 34.27 5.15 -0.12
C VAL A 737 34.22 6.24 -1.20
N ILE A 738 33.46 6.04 -2.27
CA ILE A 738 33.32 7.02 -3.35
C ILE A 738 32.73 8.34 -2.84
N TRP A 739 31.62 8.29 -2.11
CA TRP A 739 30.96 9.51 -1.65
C TRP A 739 31.73 10.21 -0.53
N THR A 740 32.46 9.46 0.29
CA THR A 740 33.40 10.04 1.26
C THR A 740 34.57 10.74 0.56
N MET A 741 35.11 10.15 -0.50
CA MET A 741 36.12 10.79 -1.35
C MET A 741 35.57 12.06 -2.01
N ALA A 742 34.33 12.03 -2.49
CA ALA A 742 33.66 13.19 -3.05
C ALA A 742 33.50 14.33 -2.02
N CYS A 743 33.27 14.01 -0.73
CA CYS A 743 33.26 15.01 0.34
C CYS A 743 34.63 15.70 0.49
N ALA A 744 35.73 14.97 0.35
CA ALA A 744 37.08 15.54 0.38
C ALA A 744 37.32 16.49 -0.79
N LEU A 745 36.72 16.18 -1.95
CA LEU A 745 36.86 16.93 -3.20
C LEU A 745 35.76 17.98 -3.43
N ALA A 746 34.89 18.21 -2.44
CA ALA A 746 33.71 19.06 -2.62
C ALA A 746 34.10 20.52 -2.98
N PRO A 747 33.61 21.06 -4.11
CA PRO A 747 33.93 22.43 -4.54
C PRO A 747 33.11 23.50 -3.82
N GLY A 748 32.03 23.14 -3.13
CA GLY A 748 31.16 24.09 -2.45
C GLY A 748 30.27 23.46 -1.38
N MET A 749 29.62 24.31 -0.57
CA MET A 749 28.78 23.89 0.56
C MET A 749 27.66 22.93 0.12
N GLY A 750 26.90 23.28 -0.92
CA GLY A 750 25.79 22.45 -1.42
C GLY A 750 26.26 21.06 -1.86
N SER A 751 27.38 20.99 -2.58
CA SER A 751 27.97 19.70 -2.99
C SER A 751 28.44 18.87 -1.79
N LEU A 752 29.04 19.51 -0.78
CA LEU A 752 29.46 18.83 0.44
C LEU A 752 28.25 18.23 1.17
N LEU A 753 27.14 18.96 1.27
CA LEU A 753 25.91 18.46 1.88
C LEU A 753 25.35 17.25 1.12
N VAL A 754 25.23 17.34 -0.21
CA VAL A 754 24.74 16.22 -1.04
C VAL A 754 25.65 14.99 -0.93
N PHE A 755 26.97 15.17 -1.04
CA PHE A 755 27.91 14.04 -0.93
C PHE A 755 27.89 13.42 0.46
N ARG A 756 27.72 14.21 1.52
CA ARG A 756 27.57 13.70 2.88
C ARG A 756 26.27 12.92 3.07
N LEU A 757 25.17 13.37 2.49
CA LEU A 757 23.90 12.63 2.49
C LEU A 757 24.07 11.26 1.82
N LEU A 758 24.68 11.23 0.62
CA LEU A 758 24.90 9.99 -0.14
C LEU A 758 25.88 9.05 0.56
N ALA A 759 26.94 9.58 1.18
CA ALA A 759 27.84 8.81 2.03
C ALA A 759 27.12 8.22 3.24
N GLY A 760 26.18 8.97 3.83
CA GLY A 760 25.31 8.50 4.91
C GLY A 760 24.40 7.34 4.47
N ILE A 761 23.73 7.46 3.32
CA ILE A 761 22.88 6.39 2.77
C ILE A 761 23.68 5.10 2.63
N ALA A 762 24.85 5.15 2.00
CA ALA A 762 25.73 3.99 1.83
C ALA A 762 26.28 3.47 3.18
N GLY A 763 26.69 4.38 4.07
CA GLY A 763 27.24 4.05 5.39
C GLY A 763 26.23 3.45 6.39
N SER A 764 24.93 3.52 6.09
CA SER A 764 23.87 2.93 6.92
C SER A 764 23.79 1.40 6.79
N CYS A 765 24.37 0.81 5.74
CA CYS A 765 24.30 -0.62 5.45
C CYS A 765 24.74 -1.53 6.62
N PRO A 766 25.98 -1.42 7.14
CA PRO A 766 26.43 -2.29 8.22
C PRO A 766 25.59 -2.19 9.49
N ILE A 767 25.01 -1.02 9.77
CA ILE A 767 24.11 -0.81 10.90
C ILE A 767 22.76 -1.49 10.66
N THR A 768 22.28 -1.49 9.42
CA THR A 768 20.97 -2.03 9.03
C THR A 768 20.96 -3.54 9.03
N ILE A 769 21.96 -4.18 8.41
CA ILE A 769 21.95 -5.64 8.16
C ILE A 769 22.93 -6.42 9.04
N GLY A 770 23.81 -5.74 9.80
CA GLY A 770 24.82 -6.38 10.65
C GLY A 770 24.27 -7.27 11.76
N GLY A 771 23.19 -6.83 12.42
CA GLY A 771 22.49 -7.66 13.41
C GLY A 771 21.92 -8.94 12.78
N GLY A 772 21.35 -8.83 11.58
CA GLY A 772 20.83 -9.98 10.82
C GLY A 772 21.96 -10.95 10.42
N SER A 773 23.07 -10.44 9.89
CA SER A 773 24.23 -11.27 9.53
C SER A 773 24.84 -12.04 10.72
N ILE A 774 24.80 -11.45 11.93
CA ILE A 774 25.26 -12.13 13.15
C ILE A 774 24.26 -13.19 13.59
N ALA A 775 22.96 -12.92 13.44
CA ALA A 775 21.90 -13.89 13.71
C ALA A 775 22.01 -15.10 12.78
N ASP A 776 22.39 -14.91 11.51
CA ASP A 776 22.60 -15.99 10.54
C ASP A 776 23.80 -16.90 10.93
N LEU A 777 24.79 -16.40 11.69
CA LEU A 777 26.07 -17.08 11.97
C LEU A 777 26.16 -17.77 13.34
N ILE A 778 25.54 -17.19 14.37
CA ILE A 778 25.68 -17.62 15.77
C ILE A 778 24.32 -18.10 16.28
N ALA A 779 24.26 -19.08 17.18
CA ALA A 779 22.99 -19.51 17.78
C ALA A 779 22.51 -18.52 18.87
N GLN A 780 21.19 -18.36 19.05
CA GLN A 780 20.57 -17.36 19.93
C GLN A 780 21.19 -17.29 21.33
N GLU A 781 21.43 -18.44 21.95
CA GLU A 781 21.99 -18.57 23.29
C GLU A 781 23.43 -18.04 23.44
N LYS A 782 24.18 -17.95 22.33
CA LYS A 782 25.60 -17.55 22.29
C LYS A 782 25.84 -16.22 21.57
N ARG A 783 24.78 -15.56 21.07
CA ARG A 783 24.86 -14.32 20.25
C ARG A 783 25.31 -13.09 21.02
N GLY A 784 25.17 -13.06 22.35
CA GLY A 784 25.41 -11.86 23.17
C GLY A 784 26.79 -11.22 22.96
N VAL A 785 27.86 -12.02 22.96
CA VAL A 785 29.24 -11.52 22.77
C VAL A 785 29.46 -10.97 21.36
N ALA A 786 28.92 -11.62 20.33
CA ALA A 786 29.05 -11.16 18.95
C ALA A 786 28.29 -9.85 18.71
N MET A 787 27.08 -9.73 19.28
CA MET A 787 26.29 -8.50 19.22
C MET A 787 26.96 -7.36 20.02
N ALA A 788 27.61 -7.66 21.14
CA ALA A 788 28.37 -6.66 21.90
C ALA A 788 29.56 -6.10 21.09
N LEU A 789 30.32 -6.96 20.40
CA LEU A 789 31.43 -6.54 19.52
C LEU A 789 30.93 -5.70 18.34
N PHE A 790 29.80 -6.06 17.74
CA PHE A 790 29.18 -5.28 16.68
C PHE A 790 28.71 -3.91 17.17
N THR A 791 28.05 -3.88 18.34
CA THR A 791 27.50 -2.65 18.92
C THR A 791 28.63 -1.71 19.38
N LEU A 792 29.81 -2.22 19.71
CA LEU A 792 30.98 -1.38 20.07
C LEU A 792 31.31 -0.35 18.97
N GLY A 793 31.15 -0.70 17.69
CA GLY A 793 31.46 0.18 16.56
C GLY A 793 30.66 1.48 16.56
N PRO A 794 29.31 1.43 16.50
CA PRO A 794 28.45 2.61 16.59
C PRO A 794 28.62 3.46 17.84
N LEU A 795 29.17 2.88 18.91
CA LEU A 795 29.37 3.57 20.18
C LEU A 795 30.72 4.29 20.23
N MET A 796 31.78 3.66 19.72
CA MET A 796 33.13 4.22 19.74
C MET A 796 33.39 5.23 18.62
N GLY A 797 32.75 5.06 17.46
CA GLY A 797 32.91 5.97 16.32
C GLY A 797 32.65 7.43 16.70
N PRO A 798 31.51 7.75 17.34
CA PRO A 798 31.18 9.11 17.78
C PRO A 798 32.07 9.70 18.88
N VAL A 799 32.91 8.89 19.52
CA VAL A 799 33.87 9.32 20.55
C VAL A 799 35.23 9.58 19.93
N ILE A 800 35.72 8.62 19.15
CA ILE A 800 37.04 8.70 18.50
C ILE A 800 37.03 9.75 17.39
N GLY A 801 35.90 9.91 16.71
CA GLY A 801 35.74 10.83 15.58
C GLY A 801 36.11 12.27 15.94
N PRO A 802 35.41 12.93 16.87
CA PRO A 802 35.71 14.32 17.22
C PRO A 802 37.15 14.54 17.71
N VAL A 803 37.74 13.58 18.45
CA VAL A 803 39.14 13.67 18.88
C VAL A 803 40.09 13.65 17.66
N ALA A 804 39.96 12.65 16.80
CA ALA A 804 40.79 12.52 15.60
C ALA A 804 40.59 13.69 14.62
N GLY A 805 39.33 14.10 14.43
CA GLY A 805 38.93 15.18 13.55
C GLY A 805 39.36 16.57 14.01
N GLY A 806 39.38 16.82 15.32
CA GLY A 806 39.86 18.09 15.88
C GLY A 806 41.33 18.32 15.56
N TYR A 807 42.18 17.33 15.89
CA TYR A 807 43.62 17.44 15.63
C TYR A 807 43.99 17.35 14.14
N LEU A 808 43.35 16.46 13.39
CA LEU A 808 43.62 16.32 11.95
C LEU A 808 43.13 17.54 11.18
N GLY A 809 41.94 18.05 11.52
CA GLY A 809 41.40 19.28 10.93
C GLY A 809 42.29 20.49 11.21
N GLN A 810 42.81 20.61 12.43
CA GLN A 810 43.75 21.68 12.81
C GLN A 810 45.10 21.56 12.10
N GLY A 811 45.65 20.34 11.98
CA GLY A 811 47.00 20.12 11.46
C GLY A 811 47.11 20.05 9.92
N ALA A 812 46.12 19.45 9.26
CA ALA A 812 46.16 19.18 7.81
C ALA A 812 44.96 19.79 7.06
N GLY A 813 43.98 20.37 7.76
CA GLY A 813 42.76 20.92 7.18
C GLY A 813 41.60 19.92 7.14
N TRP A 814 40.37 20.44 7.02
CA TRP A 814 39.16 19.64 7.13
C TRP A 814 39.01 18.57 6.04
N ARG A 815 39.57 18.77 4.84
CA ARG A 815 39.52 17.78 3.74
C ARG A 815 40.23 16.48 4.09
N TRP A 816 41.31 16.56 4.87
CA TRP A 816 42.07 15.38 5.28
C TRP A 816 41.29 14.43 6.19
N ILE A 817 40.26 14.94 6.89
CA ILE A 817 39.31 14.11 7.63
C ILE A 817 38.64 13.10 6.70
N PHE A 818 38.12 13.59 5.57
CA PHE A 818 37.48 12.74 4.56
C PHE A 818 38.48 11.82 3.85
N TRP A 819 39.72 12.27 3.60
CA TRP A 819 40.75 11.41 3.04
C TRP A 819 41.13 10.26 3.98
N LEU A 820 41.28 10.50 5.28
CA LEU A 820 41.58 9.45 6.25
C LEU A 820 40.47 8.38 6.27
N ILE A 821 39.21 8.82 6.30
CA ILE A 821 38.05 7.91 6.27
C ILE A 821 38.00 7.15 4.94
N THR A 822 38.31 7.81 3.82
CA THR A 822 38.36 7.17 2.49
C THR A 822 39.42 6.07 2.45
N ILE A 823 40.62 6.32 2.98
CA ILE A 823 41.70 5.33 3.04
C ILE A 823 41.31 4.15 3.93
N ALA A 824 40.82 4.42 5.15
CA ALA A 824 40.38 3.38 6.08
C ALA A 824 39.22 2.54 5.50
N GLY A 825 38.24 3.21 4.87
CA GLY A 825 37.13 2.57 4.17
C GLY A 825 37.59 1.74 2.97
N GLY A 826 38.55 2.23 2.18
CA GLY A 826 39.13 1.49 1.05
C GLY A 826 39.87 0.23 1.48
N VAL A 827 40.66 0.30 2.55
CA VAL A 827 41.31 -0.88 3.14
C VAL A 827 40.26 -1.89 3.60
N MET A 828 39.23 -1.44 4.33
CA MET A 828 38.17 -2.33 4.80
C MET A 828 37.31 -2.89 3.67
N LEU A 829 37.12 -2.16 2.57
CA LEU A 829 36.49 -2.67 1.35
C LEU A 829 37.32 -3.83 0.76
N CYS A 830 38.63 -3.67 0.61
CA CYS A 830 39.51 -4.74 0.12
C CYS A 830 39.45 -5.97 1.03
N VAL A 831 39.54 -5.78 2.35
CA VAL A 831 39.43 -6.86 3.34
C VAL A 831 38.05 -7.54 3.24
N SER A 832 36.97 -6.77 3.11
CA SER A 832 35.62 -7.28 2.97
C SER A 832 35.43 -8.10 1.68
N VAL A 833 35.99 -7.66 0.55
CA VAL A 833 35.90 -8.40 -0.72
C VAL A 833 36.65 -9.74 -0.65
N ILE A 834 37.80 -9.80 0.05
CA ILE A 834 38.62 -11.01 0.13
C ILE A 834 38.06 -12.02 1.16
N PHE A 835 37.62 -11.53 2.32
CA PHE A 835 37.39 -12.39 3.49
C PHE A 835 35.92 -12.52 3.92
N LEU A 836 35.05 -11.55 3.60
CA LEU A 836 33.63 -11.62 3.97
C LEU A 836 32.91 -12.67 3.11
N ARG A 837 32.01 -13.45 3.71
CA ARG A 837 31.28 -14.53 3.04
C ARG A 837 29.77 -14.37 3.25
N GLU A 838 28.98 -14.91 2.32
CA GLU A 838 27.51 -14.85 2.37
C GLU A 838 26.96 -15.64 3.54
N THR A 839 26.10 -15.01 4.34
CA THR A 839 25.52 -15.61 5.55
C THR A 839 24.06 -15.97 5.38
N PHE A 840 23.36 -15.37 4.42
CA PHE A 840 21.91 -15.53 4.28
C PHE A 840 21.53 -16.93 3.78
N GLU A 841 20.74 -17.65 4.59
CA GLU A 841 20.38 -19.05 4.34
C GLU A 841 19.66 -19.27 2.98
N PRO A 842 18.67 -18.46 2.58
CA PRO A 842 18.04 -18.60 1.26
C PRO A 842 19.02 -18.44 0.09
N THR A 843 19.96 -17.48 0.16
CA THR A 843 20.96 -17.28 -0.90
C THR A 843 21.93 -18.46 -0.98
N LEU A 844 22.33 -19.05 0.15
CA LEU A 844 23.22 -20.22 0.16
C LEU A 844 22.54 -21.45 -0.46
N LEU A 845 21.26 -21.70 -0.16
CA LEU A 845 20.52 -22.80 -0.77
C LEU A 845 20.29 -22.59 -2.27
N GLU A 846 20.03 -21.36 -2.73
CA GLU A 846 19.89 -21.09 -4.17
C GLU A 846 21.23 -21.24 -4.91
N GLN A 847 22.36 -20.91 -4.28
CA GLN A 847 23.68 -21.22 -4.84
C GLN A 847 23.92 -22.73 -4.97
N ARG A 848 23.50 -23.52 -3.97
CA ARG A 848 23.54 -24.98 -4.01
C ARG A 848 22.64 -25.53 -5.12
N ALA A 849 21.40 -25.05 -5.22
CA ALA A 849 20.48 -25.42 -6.29
C ALA A 849 21.05 -25.10 -7.68
N LYS A 850 21.65 -23.92 -7.89
CA LYS A 850 22.33 -23.57 -9.15
C LYS A 850 23.51 -24.49 -9.47
N ARG A 851 24.30 -24.90 -8.47
CA ARG A 851 25.40 -25.86 -8.67
C ARG A 851 24.85 -27.23 -9.09
N LEU A 852 23.83 -27.72 -8.39
CA LEU A 852 23.19 -28.99 -8.69
C LEU A 852 22.50 -28.98 -10.07
N ARG A 853 21.83 -27.88 -10.46
CA ARG A 853 21.30 -27.70 -11.84
C ARG A 853 22.40 -27.87 -12.90
N LYS A 854 23.59 -27.34 -12.63
CA LYS A 854 24.74 -27.39 -13.54
C LYS A 854 25.42 -28.77 -13.59
N GLU A 855 25.51 -29.46 -12.45
CA GLU A 855 26.14 -30.79 -12.35
C GLU A 855 25.22 -31.92 -12.83
N THR A 856 23.90 -31.81 -12.58
CA THR A 856 22.91 -32.83 -12.94
C THR A 856 22.21 -32.59 -14.28
N GLY A 857 22.27 -31.35 -14.81
CA GLY A 857 21.52 -30.95 -16.00
C GLY A 857 20.01 -30.77 -15.78
N ASN A 858 19.50 -31.01 -14.57
CA ASN A 858 18.09 -30.86 -14.23
C ASN A 858 17.75 -29.40 -13.89
N LEU A 859 17.05 -28.71 -14.80
CA LEU A 859 16.62 -27.32 -14.63
C LEU A 859 15.46 -27.16 -13.62
N ASN A 860 14.79 -28.25 -13.25
CA ASN A 860 13.64 -28.23 -12.34
C ASN A 860 14.02 -28.19 -10.86
N LEU A 861 15.30 -28.35 -10.51
CA LEU A 861 15.77 -28.24 -9.13
C LEU A 861 15.47 -26.83 -8.59
N ARG A 862 14.78 -26.71 -7.45
CA ARG A 862 14.49 -25.42 -6.79
C ARG A 862 14.95 -25.44 -5.34
N SER A 863 15.43 -24.30 -4.85
CA SER A 863 15.77 -24.18 -3.42
C SER A 863 14.50 -24.25 -2.59
N LYS A 864 14.52 -24.98 -1.47
CA LYS A 864 13.39 -25.08 -0.54
C LYS A 864 12.90 -23.73 0.01
N LEU A 865 13.77 -22.72 0.05
CA LEU A 865 13.45 -21.38 0.53
C LEU A 865 13.20 -20.37 -0.62
N ASP A 866 13.14 -20.84 -1.88
CA ASP A 866 12.81 -19.99 -3.02
C ASP A 866 11.31 -19.69 -3.02
N GLN A 867 10.96 -18.48 -2.61
CA GLN A 867 9.57 -18.04 -2.49
C GLN A 867 8.95 -17.63 -3.85
N GLY A 868 9.70 -17.68 -4.96
CA GLY A 868 9.18 -17.48 -6.32
C GLY A 868 8.60 -16.07 -6.62
N LEU A 869 8.77 -15.10 -5.72
CA LEU A 869 8.20 -13.75 -5.84
C LEU A 869 9.00 -12.86 -6.80
N ALA A 870 8.30 -12.03 -7.58
CA ALA A 870 8.92 -10.98 -8.39
C ALA A 870 9.67 -9.97 -7.51
N MET A 871 10.90 -9.56 -7.92
CA MET A 871 11.77 -8.65 -7.14
C MET A 871 11.09 -7.35 -6.69
N ARG A 872 10.13 -6.84 -7.46
CA ARG A 872 9.40 -5.60 -7.15
C ARG A 872 8.39 -5.78 -6.02
N VAL A 873 7.74 -6.94 -5.92
CA VAL A 873 6.84 -7.30 -4.81
C VAL A 873 7.65 -7.49 -3.53
N PHE A 874 8.81 -8.12 -3.64
CA PHE A 874 9.74 -8.28 -2.53
C PHE A 874 10.22 -6.93 -1.99
N PHE A 875 10.61 -6.00 -2.87
CA PHE A 875 11.07 -4.66 -2.49
C PHE A 875 9.97 -3.83 -1.80
N VAL A 876 8.73 -3.88 -2.29
CA VAL A 876 7.60 -3.17 -1.68
C VAL A 876 7.23 -3.77 -0.32
N ARG A 877 7.17 -5.11 -0.20
CA ARG A 877 6.91 -5.79 1.08
C ARG A 877 7.98 -5.43 2.13
N ALA A 878 9.23 -5.37 1.74
CA ALA A 878 10.33 -5.04 2.64
C ALA A 878 10.39 -3.55 3.05
N LEU A 879 9.73 -2.63 2.31
CA LEU A 879 9.55 -1.23 2.71
C LEU A 879 8.30 -1.03 3.59
N VAL A 880 7.25 -1.81 3.35
CA VAL A 880 5.98 -1.77 4.12
C VAL A 880 6.15 -2.36 5.52
N ARG A 881 6.94 -3.42 5.69
CA ARG A 881 7.13 -4.12 6.97
C ARG A 881 7.67 -3.23 8.10
N PRO A 882 8.81 -2.52 7.96
CA PRO A 882 9.29 -1.59 8.99
C PRO A 882 8.27 -0.48 9.33
N THR A 883 7.57 0.05 8.32
CA THR A 883 6.56 1.10 8.53
C THR A 883 5.34 0.57 9.27
N LYS A 884 4.87 -0.64 8.95
CA LYS A 884 3.78 -1.30 9.69
C LYS A 884 4.17 -1.58 11.14
N MET A 885 5.38 -2.11 11.36
CA MET A 885 5.91 -2.30 12.72
C MET A 885 5.94 -0.99 13.51
N LEU A 886 6.41 0.10 12.88
CA LEU A 886 6.52 1.39 13.54
C LEU A 886 5.15 1.99 13.88
N LEU A 887 4.15 1.88 13.00
CA LEU A 887 2.84 2.55 13.18
C LEU A 887 1.83 1.71 13.96
N PHE A 888 1.84 0.39 13.79
CA PHE A 888 0.82 -0.50 14.33
C PHE A 888 1.30 -1.37 15.49
N SER A 889 2.60 -1.39 15.80
CA SER A 889 3.09 -1.98 17.06
C SER A 889 3.35 -0.89 18.09
N PRO A 890 2.51 -0.76 19.13
CA PRO A 890 2.69 0.27 20.16
C PRO A 890 4.06 0.19 20.86
N ILE A 891 4.60 -1.02 21.04
CA ILE A 891 5.89 -1.24 21.69
C ILE A 891 7.06 -0.79 20.81
N VAL A 892 7.02 -1.07 19.50
CA VAL A 892 8.05 -0.61 18.55
C VAL A 892 8.00 0.91 18.43
N LEU A 893 6.81 1.51 18.31
CA LEU A 893 6.65 2.96 18.21
C LEU A 893 7.26 3.68 19.42
N LEU A 894 6.85 3.30 20.63
CA LEU A 894 7.22 3.99 21.86
C LEU A 894 8.71 3.80 22.19
N LEU A 895 9.26 2.59 22.03
CA LEU A 895 10.70 2.37 22.19
C LEU A 895 11.51 3.11 21.11
N SER A 896 11.00 3.20 19.88
CA SER A 896 11.65 3.97 18.81
C SER A 896 11.61 5.48 19.09
N VAL A 897 10.51 6.01 19.62
CA VAL A 897 10.40 7.43 20.04
C VAL A 897 11.37 7.74 21.17
N TYR A 898 11.45 6.88 22.19
CA TYR A 898 12.42 7.02 23.27
C TYR A 898 13.84 7.07 22.67
N MET A 899 14.20 6.05 21.89
CA MET A 899 15.50 5.96 21.24
C MET A 899 15.82 7.19 20.39
N ALA A 900 14.82 7.72 19.69
CA ALA A 900 14.97 8.88 18.84
C ALA A 900 15.31 10.15 19.62
N VAL A 901 14.61 10.43 20.71
CA VAL A 901 14.90 11.59 21.57
C VAL A 901 16.32 11.51 22.13
N VAL A 902 16.68 10.35 22.67
CA VAL A 902 18.00 10.10 23.25
C VAL A 902 19.12 10.25 22.20
N TYR A 903 18.93 9.69 21.00
CA TYR A 903 19.90 9.83 19.91
C TYR A 903 19.98 11.26 19.37
N GLY A 904 18.86 11.97 19.35
CA GLY A 904 18.81 13.40 19.06
C GLY A 904 19.70 14.21 20.00
N TYR A 905 19.67 13.92 21.29
CA TYR A 905 20.51 14.62 22.29
C TYR A 905 21.99 14.40 22.06
N LEU A 906 22.39 13.19 21.68
CA LEU A 906 23.76 12.89 21.31
C LEU A 906 24.26 13.79 20.17
N TYR A 907 23.48 13.89 19.09
CA TYR A 907 23.86 14.72 17.93
C TYR A 907 23.73 16.21 18.20
N LEU A 908 22.76 16.63 19.02
CA LEU A 908 22.67 18.01 19.48
C LEU A 908 23.94 18.39 20.23
N LEU A 909 24.36 17.57 21.21
CA LEU A 909 25.62 17.77 21.93
C LEU A 909 26.82 17.78 20.99
N PHE A 910 26.86 16.92 19.96
CA PHE A 910 27.97 16.96 19.00
C PHE A 910 28.07 18.25 18.22
N THR A 911 26.95 18.85 17.84
CA THR A 911 26.97 20.13 17.13
C THR A 911 27.22 21.32 18.05
N THR A 912 26.78 21.25 19.32
CA THR A 912 26.85 22.40 20.22
C THR A 912 28.09 22.41 21.11
N LEU A 913 28.74 21.27 21.38
CA LEU A 913 29.96 21.22 22.20
C LEU A 913 31.06 22.11 21.63
N THR A 914 31.27 22.09 20.31
CA THR A 914 32.24 22.97 19.65
C THR A 914 31.90 24.44 19.91
N ILE A 915 30.64 24.83 19.73
CA ILE A 915 30.19 26.22 19.96
C ILE A 915 30.43 26.65 21.41
N VAL A 916 30.11 25.79 22.38
CA VAL A 916 30.25 26.09 23.81
C VAL A 916 31.72 26.18 24.23
N PHE A 917 32.55 25.21 23.84
CA PHE A 917 33.95 25.18 24.28
C PHE A 917 34.85 26.16 23.53
N GLU A 918 34.59 26.49 22.27
CA GLU A 918 35.28 27.60 21.58
C GLU A 918 34.80 28.96 22.09
N GLY A 919 33.49 29.12 22.27
CA GLY A 919 32.88 30.39 22.66
C GLY A 919 33.13 30.77 24.11
N GLN A 920 32.80 29.89 25.05
CA GLN A 920 32.79 30.19 26.48
C GLN A 920 34.10 29.80 27.19
N TYR A 921 34.80 28.78 26.70
CA TYR A 921 36.04 28.28 27.30
C TYR A 921 37.29 28.55 26.45
N HIS A 922 37.14 29.16 25.28
CA HIS A 922 38.23 29.55 24.38
C HIS A 922 39.17 28.41 23.99
N PHE A 923 38.64 27.20 23.88
CA PHE A 923 39.42 26.06 23.41
C PHE A 923 39.77 26.25 21.92
N ASN A 924 40.97 25.82 21.54
CA ASN A 924 41.31 25.66 20.13
C ASN A 924 40.67 24.38 19.56
N GLN A 925 40.63 24.26 18.24
CA GLN A 925 39.97 23.16 17.53
C GLN A 925 40.38 21.75 18.00
N GLY A 926 41.68 21.51 18.21
CA GLY A 926 42.18 20.22 18.71
C GLY A 926 41.72 19.94 20.14
N THR A 927 41.80 20.93 21.03
CA THR A 927 41.34 20.81 22.42
C THR A 927 39.82 20.66 22.51
N VAL A 928 39.05 21.27 21.61
CA VAL A 928 37.60 21.04 21.49
C VAL A 928 37.29 19.56 21.23
N GLY A 929 38.06 18.90 20.36
CA GLY A 929 37.90 17.46 20.11
C GLY A 929 37.98 16.61 21.38
N LEU A 930 38.84 17.00 22.34
CA LEU A 930 38.97 16.31 23.63
C LEU A 930 37.74 16.47 24.54
N SER A 931 36.93 17.52 24.37
CA SER A 931 35.72 17.72 25.19
C SER A 931 34.69 16.60 25.01
N PHE A 932 34.72 15.90 23.87
CA PHE A 932 33.85 14.77 23.56
C PHE A 932 34.21 13.49 24.32
N LEU A 933 35.40 13.42 24.94
CA LEU A 933 35.82 12.27 25.75
C LEU A 933 34.90 12.02 26.94
N GLY A 934 34.23 13.05 27.47
CA GLY A 934 33.25 12.89 28.54
C GLY A 934 32.16 11.88 28.15
N ILE A 935 31.48 12.15 27.03
CA ILE A 935 30.47 11.25 26.44
C ILE A 935 31.06 9.84 26.27
N GLY A 936 32.26 9.73 25.72
CA GLY A 936 32.87 8.43 25.44
C GLY A 936 33.27 7.60 26.66
N ILE A 937 33.86 8.22 27.67
CA ILE A 937 34.21 7.55 28.93
C ILE A 937 32.93 7.07 29.62
N GLY A 938 31.92 7.94 29.70
CA GLY A 938 30.60 7.58 30.20
C GLY A 938 30.01 6.38 29.47
N SER A 939 30.06 6.41 28.14
CA SER A 939 29.57 5.33 27.32
C SER A 939 30.33 4.02 27.52
N MET A 940 31.66 4.05 27.64
CA MET A 940 32.47 2.86 27.90
C MET A 940 32.15 2.22 29.26
N ILE A 941 31.99 3.03 30.30
CA ILE A 941 31.59 2.53 31.62
C ILE A 941 30.19 1.91 31.53
N GLY A 942 29.25 2.57 30.85
CA GLY A 942 27.91 2.05 30.60
C GLY A 942 27.95 0.71 29.85
N LEU A 943 28.79 0.56 28.83
CA LEU A 943 28.94 -0.68 28.06
C LEU A 943 29.39 -1.85 28.94
N VAL A 944 30.40 -1.63 29.78
CA VAL A 944 30.94 -2.67 30.66
C VAL A 944 29.91 -3.08 31.72
N ILE A 945 29.27 -2.09 32.36
CA ILE A 945 28.30 -2.35 33.44
C ILE A 945 27.04 -3.02 32.87
N PHE A 946 26.42 -2.45 31.84
CA PHE A 946 25.17 -2.97 31.31
C PHE A 946 25.33 -4.19 30.43
N GLY A 947 26.45 -4.30 29.71
CA GLY A 947 26.78 -5.52 28.97
C GLY A 947 26.92 -6.73 29.90
N THR A 948 27.60 -6.57 31.04
CA THR A 948 27.74 -7.66 32.02
C THR A 948 26.49 -7.89 32.88
N LEU A 949 25.74 -6.83 33.19
CA LEU A 949 24.52 -6.92 33.99
C LEU A 949 23.35 -7.54 33.21
N SER A 950 23.18 -7.19 31.92
CA SER A 950 22.10 -7.68 31.07
C SER A 950 22.06 -9.22 31.04
N ASP A 951 23.19 -9.86 30.74
CA ASP A 951 23.24 -11.32 30.65
C ASP A 951 23.03 -12.02 32.00
N LYS A 952 23.55 -11.43 33.09
CA LYS A 952 23.31 -11.93 34.45
C LYS A 952 21.83 -11.84 34.85
N VAL A 953 21.17 -10.73 34.51
CA VAL A 953 19.75 -10.48 34.82
C VAL A 953 18.87 -11.44 34.03
N VAL A 954 19.10 -11.59 32.72
CA VAL A 954 18.36 -12.53 31.89
C VAL A 954 18.52 -13.96 32.38
N LYS A 955 19.74 -14.40 32.70
CA LYS A 955 19.99 -15.75 33.25
C LYS A 955 19.29 -15.97 34.59
N LYS A 956 19.28 -14.97 35.47
CA LYS A 956 18.62 -15.04 36.78
C LYS A 956 17.08 -15.07 36.66
N LEU A 957 16.50 -14.27 35.77
CA LEU A 957 15.05 -14.20 35.56
C LEU A 957 14.50 -15.41 34.79
N SER A 958 15.31 -15.99 33.90
CA SER A 958 14.96 -17.19 33.13
C SER A 958 15.18 -18.49 33.93
N ALA A 959 15.74 -18.43 35.14
CA ALA A 959 15.98 -19.62 35.97
C ALA A 959 14.70 -20.27 36.55
N LYS A 960 13.51 -19.69 36.30
CA LYS A 960 12.23 -20.12 36.87
C LYS A 960 11.12 -20.34 35.82
N GLY A 961 11.45 -20.34 34.53
CA GLY A 961 10.48 -20.48 33.42
C GLY A 961 11.05 -20.03 32.07
N GLU A 962 10.18 -19.82 31.08
CA GLU A 962 10.58 -19.45 29.71
C GLU A 962 11.34 -18.12 29.62
N MET A 963 12.29 -18.04 28.69
CA MET A 963 13.08 -16.85 28.39
C MET A 963 12.21 -15.81 27.66
N LYS A 964 12.02 -14.64 28.28
CA LYS A 964 11.19 -13.54 27.73
C LYS A 964 12.05 -12.36 27.26
N PRO A 965 11.74 -11.74 26.10
CA PRO A 965 12.43 -10.54 25.63
C PRO A 965 12.45 -9.41 26.68
N GLU A 966 11.38 -9.27 27.46
CA GLU A 966 11.19 -8.23 28.48
C GLU A 966 12.26 -8.28 29.59
N TYR A 967 12.93 -9.42 29.81
CA TYR A 967 14.03 -9.55 30.78
C TYR A 967 15.27 -8.75 30.40
N ARG A 968 15.35 -8.21 29.17
CA ARG A 968 16.40 -7.29 28.73
C ARG A 968 16.21 -5.86 29.26
N LEU A 969 14.99 -5.46 29.62
CA LEU A 969 14.63 -4.08 29.97
C LEU A 969 14.94 -3.60 31.41
N PRO A 970 15.08 -4.43 32.47
CA PRO A 970 15.34 -3.92 33.84
C PRO A 970 16.51 -2.94 33.97
N PRO A 971 17.66 -3.12 33.30
CA PRO A 971 18.77 -2.19 33.41
C PRO A 971 18.49 -0.79 32.81
N LEU A 972 17.47 -0.67 31.95
CA LEU A 972 17.00 0.60 31.39
C LEU A 972 16.48 1.56 32.47
N ILE A 973 15.90 1.04 33.55
CA ILE A 973 15.26 1.83 34.61
C ILE A 973 16.27 2.78 35.29
N PRO A 974 17.38 2.30 35.91
CA PRO A 974 18.39 3.21 36.44
C PRO A 974 19.11 4.00 35.35
N GLY A 975 19.26 3.43 34.15
CA GLY A 975 19.89 4.09 33.00
C GLY A 975 19.18 5.36 32.54
N SER A 976 17.84 5.33 32.55
CA SER A 976 16.98 6.43 32.11
C SER A 976 17.16 7.73 32.90
N LEU A 977 17.56 7.63 34.17
CA LEU A 977 17.74 8.78 35.06
C LEU A 977 19.09 9.47 34.91
N LEU A 978 20.08 8.81 34.30
CA LEU A 978 21.43 9.37 34.17
C LEU A 978 21.52 10.43 33.07
N ILE A 979 20.69 10.33 32.03
CA ILE A 979 20.59 11.34 30.98
C ILE A 979 20.14 12.70 31.53
N PRO A 980 18.99 12.83 32.25
CA PRO A 980 18.59 14.10 32.82
C PRO A 980 19.60 14.64 33.85
N ILE A 981 20.18 13.78 34.69
CA ILE A 981 21.25 14.19 35.63
C ILE A 981 22.42 14.82 34.87
N GLY A 982 22.89 14.16 33.81
CA GLY A 982 23.99 14.65 32.99
C GLY A 982 23.68 15.95 32.26
N LEU A 983 22.46 16.11 31.73
CA LEU A 983 22.02 17.34 31.05
C LEU A 983 21.88 18.53 32.00
N PHE A 984 21.32 18.33 33.20
CA PHE A 984 21.29 19.39 34.22
C PHE A 984 22.71 19.80 34.63
N TRP A 985 23.59 18.82 34.86
CA TRP A 985 24.98 19.08 35.24
C TRP A 985 25.71 19.84 34.14
N TYR A 986 25.68 19.34 32.89
CA TYR A 986 26.31 19.96 31.73
C TYR A 986 25.80 21.38 31.52
N GLY A 987 24.47 21.56 31.46
CA GLY A 987 23.82 22.84 31.17
C GLY A 987 24.21 23.94 32.16
N TRP A 988 24.03 23.69 33.45
CA TRP A 988 24.26 24.72 34.47
C TRP A 988 25.74 24.96 34.75
N SER A 989 26.60 23.93 34.67
CA SER A 989 28.04 24.13 34.83
C SER A 989 28.63 24.93 33.66
N ALA A 990 28.15 24.70 32.43
CA ALA A 990 28.51 25.50 31.28
C ALA A 990 27.95 26.92 31.39
N ASP A 991 26.66 27.09 31.71
CA ASP A 991 26.02 28.41 31.88
C ASP A 991 26.74 29.31 32.89
N LYS A 992 27.16 28.73 34.03
CA LYS A 992 27.90 29.45 35.08
C LYS A 992 29.40 29.58 34.82
N ALA A 993 29.88 29.16 33.65
CA ALA A 993 31.29 29.18 33.28
C ALA A 993 32.20 28.52 34.35
N VAL A 994 31.71 27.48 35.02
CA VAL A 994 32.50 26.71 35.99
C VAL A 994 33.64 26.04 35.24
N HIS A 995 34.74 25.69 35.94
CA HIS A 995 35.92 25.03 35.36
C HIS A 995 35.52 23.98 34.29
N TRP A 996 36.12 24.07 33.11
CA TRP A 996 35.77 23.34 31.87
C TRP A 996 35.59 21.83 32.01
N ILE A 997 36.19 21.22 33.04
CA ILE A 997 36.01 19.79 33.34
C ILE A 997 34.60 19.45 33.83
N MET A 998 33.90 20.39 34.48
CA MET A 998 32.58 20.14 35.06
C MET A 998 31.51 19.85 34.01
N PRO A 999 31.40 20.62 32.91
CA PRO A 999 30.54 20.25 31.80
C PRO A 999 30.91 18.89 31.19
N ILE A 1000 32.20 18.56 31.07
CA ILE A 1000 32.67 17.27 30.53
C ILE A 1000 32.24 16.10 31.42
N ILE A 1001 32.35 16.25 32.76
CA ILE A 1001 31.83 15.27 33.71
C ILE A 1001 30.31 15.12 33.52
N GLY A 1002 29.56 16.22 33.38
CA GLY A 1002 28.13 16.17 33.04
C GLY A 1002 27.84 15.35 31.78
N THR A 1003 28.60 15.58 30.70
CA THR A 1003 28.44 14.79 29.46
C THR A 1003 28.80 13.31 29.62
N SER A 1004 29.60 12.92 30.62
CA SER A 1004 29.86 11.50 30.92
C SER A 1004 28.66 10.78 31.51
N PHE A 1005 27.85 11.47 32.33
CA PHE A 1005 26.57 10.92 32.77
C PHE A 1005 25.60 10.75 31.60
N VAL A 1006 25.58 11.72 30.67
CA VAL A 1006 24.78 11.60 29.43
C VAL A 1006 25.25 10.41 28.59
N GLY A 1007 26.56 10.27 28.38
CA GLY A 1007 27.17 9.15 27.65
C GLY A 1007 26.89 7.78 28.27
N PHE A 1008 26.90 7.69 29.61
CA PHE A 1008 26.53 6.48 30.33
C PHE A 1008 25.04 6.15 30.14
N GLY A 1009 24.17 7.14 30.36
CA GLY A 1009 22.72 6.96 30.21
C GLY A 1009 22.31 6.62 28.77
N LEU A 1010 22.98 7.20 27.77
CA LEU A 1010 22.83 6.88 26.36
C LEU A 1010 23.03 5.38 26.09
N LEU A 1011 24.07 4.76 26.68
CA LEU A 1011 24.31 3.32 26.49
C LEU A 1011 23.36 2.45 27.28
N ALA A 1012 23.08 2.87 28.52
CA ALA A 1012 22.12 2.24 29.39
C ALA A 1012 20.73 2.14 28.77
N THR A 1013 20.43 3.05 27.83
CA THR A 1013 19.17 3.09 27.08
C THR A 1013 19.26 2.39 25.73
N PHE A 1014 20.32 2.64 24.95
CA PHE A 1014 20.49 2.06 23.62
C PHE A 1014 20.54 0.53 23.61
N MET A 1015 21.38 -0.06 24.47
CA MET A 1015 21.68 -1.48 24.40
C MET A 1015 20.47 -2.36 24.78
N PRO A 1016 19.75 -2.12 25.89
CA PRO A 1016 18.56 -2.89 26.24
C PRO A 1016 17.43 -2.82 25.20
N MET A 1017 17.15 -1.63 24.68
CA MET A 1017 16.07 -1.44 23.70
C MET A 1017 16.40 -2.10 22.35
N GLN A 1018 17.64 -1.99 21.87
CA GLN A 1018 18.03 -2.62 20.61
C GLN A 1018 18.06 -4.15 20.71
N THR A 1019 18.54 -4.70 21.83
CA THR A 1019 18.50 -6.16 22.07
C THR A 1019 17.07 -6.68 22.25
N TYR A 1020 16.20 -5.92 22.94
CA TYR A 1020 14.78 -6.23 23.05
C TYR A 1020 14.11 -6.37 21.67
N LEU A 1021 14.30 -5.40 20.76
CA LEU A 1021 13.69 -5.45 19.42
C LEU A 1021 14.17 -6.64 18.59
N VAL A 1022 15.42 -7.06 18.76
CA VAL A 1022 15.96 -8.26 18.09
C VAL A 1022 15.34 -9.54 18.66
N ASP A 1023 15.29 -9.64 19.99
CA ASP A 1023 14.79 -10.83 20.68
C ASP A 1023 13.25 -10.95 20.54
N ALA A 1024 12.51 -9.85 20.40
CA ALA A 1024 11.05 -9.85 20.29
C ALA A 1024 10.53 -10.22 18.88
N TYR A 1025 11.33 -10.01 17.81
CA TYR A 1025 10.85 -10.14 16.43
C TYR A 1025 11.65 -11.13 15.55
N HIS A 1026 12.61 -11.88 16.10
CA HIS A 1026 13.40 -12.96 15.47
C HIS A 1026 13.57 -12.89 13.93
N ILE A 1027 12.64 -13.47 13.16
CA ILE A 1027 12.66 -13.56 11.69
C ILE A 1027 12.61 -12.16 11.03
N HIS A 1028 11.94 -11.20 11.67
CA HIS A 1028 11.76 -9.82 11.21
C HIS A 1028 12.58 -8.80 12.02
N ALA A 1029 13.59 -9.24 12.78
CA ALA A 1029 14.45 -8.36 13.59
C ALA A 1029 15.11 -7.24 12.77
N ALA A 1030 15.51 -7.50 11.53
CA ALA A 1030 16.07 -6.49 10.62
C ALA A 1030 15.07 -5.37 10.30
N SER A 1031 13.78 -5.71 10.13
CA SER A 1031 12.72 -4.74 9.88
C SER A 1031 12.41 -3.89 11.12
N ALA A 1032 12.41 -4.49 12.32
CA ALA A 1032 12.22 -3.75 13.57
C ALA A 1032 13.41 -2.81 13.86
N ILE A 1033 14.65 -3.24 13.58
CA ILE A 1033 15.85 -2.39 13.69
C ILE A 1033 15.81 -1.27 12.65
N ALA A 1034 15.35 -1.54 11.43
CA ALA A 1034 15.21 -0.53 10.39
C ALA A 1034 14.20 0.55 10.80
N ALA A 1035 13.02 0.15 11.30
CA ALA A 1035 12.00 1.07 11.83
C ALA A 1035 12.54 1.99 12.92
N ASN A 1036 13.21 1.42 13.93
CA ASN A 1036 13.87 2.18 15.00
C ASN A 1036 14.99 3.09 14.47
N THR A 1037 15.76 2.63 13.48
CA THR A 1037 16.86 3.40 12.88
C THR A 1037 16.37 4.60 12.08
N VAL A 1038 15.26 4.47 11.36
CA VAL A 1038 14.64 5.59 10.63
C VAL A 1038 14.25 6.69 11.61
N LEU A 1039 13.45 6.38 12.64
CA LEU A 1039 12.92 7.39 13.55
C LEU A 1039 14.03 8.09 14.35
N ARG A 1040 15.01 7.32 14.86
CA ARG A 1040 16.13 7.92 15.60
C ARG A 1040 17.03 8.77 14.72
N SER A 1041 17.24 8.37 13.47
CA SER A 1041 18.11 9.12 12.55
C SER A 1041 17.45 10.42 12.10
N LEU A 1042 16.12 10.47 11.95
CA LEU A 1042 15.39 11.72 11.71
C LEU A 1042 15.58 12.70 12.87
N MET A 1043 15.43 12.25 14.11
CA MET A 1043 15.66 13.12 15.27
C MET A 1043 17.13 13.57 15.37
N GLY A 1044 18.08 12.67 15.12
CA GLY A 1044 19.51 13.00 15.05
C GLY A 1044 19.89 13.97 13.91
N ALA A 1045 19.11 14.00 12.82
CA ALA A 1045 19.34 14.91 11.70
C ALA A 1045 18.78 16.32 11.97
N PHE A 1046 17.57 16.41 12.52
CA PHE A 1046 16.82 17.66 12.60
C PHE A 1046 16.90 18.36 13.97
N LEU A 1047 16.94 17.63 15.09
CA LEU A 1047 17.03 18.25 16.43
C LEU A 1047 18.26 19.18 16.59
N PRO A 1048 19.45 18.84 16.07
CA PRO A 1048 20.62 19.73 16.16
C PRO A 1048 20.43 21.08 15.46
N LEU A 1049 19.51 21.18 14.50
CA LEU A 1049 19.23 22.45 13.80
C LEU A 1049 18.53 23.46 14.72
N ALA A 1050 17.77 22.98 15.70
CA ALA A 1050 17.13 23.83 16.71
C ALA A 1050 18.06 24.24 17.85
N GLY A 1051 19.21 23.57 18.00
CA GLY A 1051 20.15 23.80 19.12
C GLY A 1051 20.64 25.25 19.26
N PRO A 1052 21.19 25.87 18.19
CA PRO A 1052 21.66 27.26 18.25
C PRO A 1052 20.58 28.26 18.67
N GLU A 1053 19.37 28.18 18.09
CA GLU A 1053 18.26 29.07 18.41
C GLU A 1053 17.73 28.83 19.84
N MET A 1054 17.64 27.57 20.27
CA MET A 1054 17.22 27.20 21.61
C MET A 1054 18.18 27.77 22.67
N TYR A 1055 19.50 27.67 22.47
CA TYR A 1055 20.48 28.24 23.39
C TYR A 1055 20.54 29.75 23.32
N ALA A 1056 20.27 30.37 22.17
CA ALA A 1056 20.14 31.82 22.07
C ALA A 1056 18.93 32.35 22.87
N ALA A 1057 17.81 31.62 22.87
CA ALA A 1057 16.58 32.03 23.55
C ALA A 1057 16.59 31.71 25.07
N LEU A 1058 17.09 30.54 25.46
CA LEU A 1058 16.98 30.03 26.84
C LEU A 1058 18.30 30.06 27.62
N GLY A 1059 19.44 30.29 26.95
CA GLY A 1059 20.75 30.07 27.54
C GLY A 1059 21.09 28.58 27.70
N LEU A 1060 22.34 28.29 28.10
CA LEU A 1060 22.83 26.92 28.22
C LEU A 1060 22.20 26.18 29.41
N GLY A 1061 21.91 26.88 30.50
CA GLY A 1061 21.30 26.32 31.70
C GLY A 1061 19.87 25.83 31.45
N TRP A 1062 18.97 26.75 31.11
CA TRP A 1062 17.56 26.42 30.87
C TRP A 1062 17.34 25.63 29.58
N GLY A 1063 18.14 25.87 28.53
CA GLY A 1063 18.09 25.06 27.30
C GLY A 1063 18.33 23.57 27.56
N ASN A 1064 19.37 23.23 28.32
CA ASN A 1064 19.63 21.84 28.71
C ASN A 1064 18.66 21.32 29.80
N SER A 1065 18.14 22.21 30.65
CA SER A 1065 17.11 21.84 31.63
C SER A 1065 15.81 21.39 30.94
N LEU A 1066 15.40 22.07 29.85
CA LEU A 1066 14.28 21.65 29.02
C LEU A 1066 14.48 20.24 28.47
N LEU A 1067 15.66 19.96 27.88
CA LEU A 1067 16.01 18.63 27.38
C LEU A 1067 15.99 17.58 28.51
N ALA A 1068 16.48 17.95 29.70
CA ALA A 1068 16.46 17.08 30.88
C ALA A 1068 15.03 16.77 31.36
N PHE A 1069 14.12 17.75 31.39
CA PHE A 1069 12.72 17.51 31.75
C PHE A 1069 12.02 16.58 30.76
N ILE A 1070 12.28 16.72 29.46
CA ILE A 1070 11.76 15.81 28.45
C ILE A 1070 12.32 14.39 28.66
N ALA A 1071 13.63 14.26 28.94
CA ALA A 1071 14.24 12.96 29.25
C ALA A 1071 13.60 12.31 30.49
N LEU A 1072 13.35 13.12 31.52
CA LEU A 1072 12.74 12.68 32.77
C LEU A 1072 11.28 12.27 32.57
N ALA A 1073 10.52 12.95 31.71
CA ALA A 1073 9.15 12.57 31.35
C ALA A 1073 9.08 11.22 30.62
N LEU A 1074 10.13 10.85 29.89
CA LEU A 1074 10.24 9.55 29.23
C LEU A 1074 10.73 8.43 30.16
N ALA A 1075 11.40 8.74 31.27
CA ALA A 1075 11.96 7.74 32.18
C ALA A 1075 10.94 6.70 32.72
N PRO A 1076 9.70 7.06 33.11
CA PRO A 1076 8.68 6.10 33.56
C PRO A 1076 8.33 5.02 32.52
N MET A 1077 8.53 5.31 31.23
CA MET A 1077 8.26 4.38 30.14
C MET A 1077 9.09 3.09 30.27
N SER A 1078 10.31 3.21 30.81
CA SER A 1078 11.22 2.08 31.07
C SER A 1078 10.61 1.06 32.06
N TRP A 1079 9.96 1.56 33.11
CA TRP A 1079 9.30 0.73 34.10
C TRP A 1079 7.99 0.15 33.56
N PHE A 1080 7.23 0.97 32.81
CA PHE A 1080 5.99 0.55 32.17
C PHE A 1080 6.20 -0.64 31.23
N PHE A 1081 7.21 -0.61 30.36
CA PHE A 1081 7.50 -1.72 29.45
C PHE A 1081 8.04 -2.96 30.16
N PHE A 1082 8.81 -2.79 31.23
CA PHE A 1082 9.21 -3.93 32.04
C PHE A 1082 7.99 -4.63 32.67
N ARG A 1083 6.98 -3.88 33.13
CA ARG A 1083 5.82 -4.45 33.83
C ARG A 1083 4.72 -4.98 32.90
N TYR A 1084 4.44 -4.28 31.80
CA TYR A 1084 3.30 -4.51 30.91
C TYR A 1084 3.68 -4.87 29.47
N GLY A 1085 4.97 -4.92 29.14
CA GLY A 1085 5.46 -5.16 27.77
C GLY A 1085 4.94 -6.44 27.14
N GLU A 1086 4.93 -7.54 27.90
CA GLU A 1086 4.41 -8.83 27.41
C GLU A 1086 2.92 -8.76 27.06
N THR A 1087 2.11 -8.09 27.89
CA THR A 1087 0.67 -7.93 27.65
C THR A 1087 0.41 -7.06 26.42
N ILE A 1088 1.18 -5.99 26.24
CA ILE A 1088 1.05 -5.10 25.08
C ILE A 1088 1.45 -5.82 23.79
N ARG A 1089 2.56 -6.57 23.82
CA ARG A 1089 3.03 -7.34 22.67
C ARG A 1089 2.00 -8.40 22.24
N LYS A 1090 1.46 -9.17 23.18
CA LYS A 1090 0.46 -10.21 22.90
C LYS A 1090 -0.92 -9.66 22.50
N LYS A 1091 -1.29 -8.46 22.98
CA LYS A 1091 -2.61 -7.85 22.70
C LYS A 1091 -2.67 -7.14 21.35
N TYR A 1092 -1.54 -6.67 20.84
CA TYR A 1092 -1.43 -5.94 19.56
C TYR A 1092 -0.41 -6.61 18.63
N PRO A 1093 -0.64 -7.88 18.22
CA PRO A 1093 0.22 -8.55 17.25
C PRO A 1093 0.11 -7.84 15.90
N VAL A 1094 1.25 -7.58 15.26
CA VAL A 1094 1.28 -6.92 13.95
C VAL A 1094 1.38 -7.99 12.87
N LYS A 1095 0.38 -8.06 11.98
CA LYS A 1095 0.46 -8.92 10.79
C LYS A 1095 1.38 -8.25 9.75
N LEU A 1096 2.58 -8.81 9.58
CA LEU A 1096 3.72 -8.22 8.85
C LEU A 1096 3.69 -8.42 7.34
#